data_AF-A0A968T5Q8-F1
#
_entry.id   AF-A0A968T5Q8-F1
#
_cell.length_a   1.000
_cell.length_b   1.000
_cell.length_c   1.000
_cell.angle_alpha   90.00
_cell.angle_beta   90.00
_cell.angle_gamma   90.00
#
_symmetry.space_group_name_H-M   'P 1'
#
loop_
_entity.id
_entity.type
_entity.pdbx_description
1 polymer ?
#
loop_
_entity_poly.entity_id
_entity_poly.type
_entity_poly.pdbx_seq_one_letter_code
_entity_poly.pdbx_strand_id
1 'polypeptide(L)'
;MYQRLVSTIDQEVSGVAARNLVARISQWHRIQASPMYREAAQWLIHTLRSWGIESDIESYTSREGLWAWGEPLFQEWWCDEAWLDLRLDDGRVQRLADYRVVPLSLIPRSAPADGEFEVVAIEGGEREADYAGVDVRGKLVLTRSMPMAVQTLAVERYGAAGVLFDGMRSIPEICPSGDLPDEIQYASWWWWGGETRAFGFALSPRAGKELRQRLEAGPLRVAAHVRSHFADGQIEAVTATIPGESEDQVLLVAHLCHPTPFANDNASGAAAVMEAARALHTLVQSGTLPRPRRTLRFLWVPEMTGTYLYLASHEAEIARTVAALNLDMVGEDEAQTGSSWLLVRPSEALPHFAADLLEALREQFWGAGHTFDGRSRPPLYRHAVVPYSNGSDHYIFGDPTVGIGTPMLVQWPDRFYHTTGDTLDKVSAKTLQRNTTLAASYLYAAGNAGPTETDWLASEMNARFIARLSHELQSAVSAALGGDAPPGVSWERKWQFRTQQHALALTSLQKLNPQFDPAKATTHAHSIAAALWAQQREVLGDWHSAEVARLNPADAALIPRRRYRGPVSLAPHLLRLSTEERLAARATLSGRLNSLAADVALYWADGERALGAIVDLVELELDLRAPTEILSYFRLLARLELVDL
;
A
#
# COMPACT_ATOMS: atom_id res chain seq x y z
N MET A 1 -19.60 -10.02 -21.99
CA MET A 1 -20.61 -9.18 -21.31
C MET A 1 -20.24 -7.69 -21.36
N TYR A 2 -19.07 -7.29 -20.86
CA TYR A 2 -18.74 -5.87 -20.60
C TYR A 2 -18.03 -5.10 -21.73
N GLN A 3 -17.78 -5.69 -22.91
CA GLN A 3 -17.05 -5.01 -23.98
C GLN A 3 -17.66 -3.66 -24.37
N ARG A 4 -19.00 -3.58 -24.46
CA ARG A 4 -19.69 -2.32 -24.78
C ARG A 4 -19.55 -1.29 -23.64
N LEU A 5 -19.62 -1.73 -22.38
CA LEU A 5 -19.43 -0.86 -21.21
C LEU A 5 -18.03 -0.24 -21.24
N VAL A 6 -16.99 -1.09 -21.33
CA VAL A 6 -15.59 -0.64 -21.35
C VAL A 6 -15.34 0.32 -22.51
N SER A 7 -15.81 -0.02 -23.72
CA SER A 7 -15.65 0.86 -24.89
C SER A 7 -16.41 2.19 -24.75
N THR A 8 -17.56 2.21 -24.09
CA THR A 8 -18.33 3.45 -23.88
C THR A 8 -17.61 4.36 -22.88
N ILE A 9 -17.07 3.80 -21.81
CA ILE A 9 -16.29 4.54 -20.81
C ILE A 9 -14.95 5.02 -21.40
N ASP A 10 -14.26 4.19 -22.18
CA ASP A 10 -12.99 4.54 -22.82
C ASP A 10 -13.11 5.73 -23.77
N GLN A 11 -14.25 5.87 -24.45
CA GLN A 11 -14.54 7.00 -25.33
C GLN A 11 -14.75 8.32 -24.57
N GLU A 12 -15.19 8.25 -23.32
CA GLU A 12 -15.43 9.42 -22.47
C GLU A 12 -14.18 9.79 -21.65
N VAL A 13 -13.42 8.80 -21.18
CA VAL A 13 -12.21 9.01 -20.37
C VAL A 13 -11.09 9.62 -21.22
N SER A 14 -10.47 10.68 -20.72
CA SER A 14 -9.30 11.31 -21.35
C SER A 14 -8.04 11.15 -20.50
N GLY A 15 -7.10 10.35 -20.98
CA GLY A 15 -5.79 10.21 -20.34
C GLY A 15 -4.97 11.50 -20.33
N VAL A 16 -5.18 12.38 -21.33
CA VAL A 16 -4.53 13.70 -21.37
C VAL A 16 -5.13 14.62 -20.31
N ALA A 17 -6.45 14.61 -20.13
CA ALA A 17 -7.10 15.37 -19.06
C ALA A 17 -6.66 14.88 -17.68
N ALA A 18 -6.63 13.55 -17.47
CA ALA A 18 -6.10 12.96 -16.25
C ALA A 18 -4.65 13.39 -15.99
N ARG A 19 -3.77 13.38 -17.00
CA ARG A 19 -2.39 13.84 -16.87
C ARG A 19 -2.29 15.33 -16.50
N ASN A 20 -3.21 16.17 -16.98
CA ASN A 20 -3.28 17.57 -16.59
C ASN A 20 -3.71 17.74 -15.12
N LEU A 21 -4.60 16.86 -14.61
CA LEU A 21 -4.94 16.82 -13.19
C LEU A 21 -3.72 16.40 -12.36
N VAL A 22 -2.96 15.38 -12.79
CA VAL A 22 -1.68 15.01 -12.15
C VAL A 22 -0.75 16.21 -12.03
N ALA A 23 -0.57 16.95 -13.14
CA ALA A 23 0.27 18.13 -13.19
C ALA A 23 -0.15 19.25 -12.23
N ARG A 24 -1.44 19.33 -11.87
CA ARG A 24 -1.95 20.28 -10.88
C ARG A 24 -1.69 19.76 -9.48
N ILE A 25 -2.11 18.52 -9.22
CA ILE A 25 -2.02 17.86 -7.93
C ILE A 25 -0.57 17.77 -7.43
N SER A 26 0.40 17.50 -8.30
CA SER A 26 1.81 17.36 -7.92
C SER A 26 2.52 18.68 -7.57
N GLN A 27 1.86 19.84 -7.73
CA GLN A 27 2.42 21.14 -7.36
C GLN A 27 2.46 21.36 -5.84
N TRP A 28 1.62 20.66 -5.09
CA TRP A 28 1.55 20.78 -3.64
C TRP A 28 2.47 19.77 -2.95
N HIS A 29 3.14 20.18 -1.88
CA HIS A 29 3.86 19.29 -0.97
C HIS A 29 2.87 18.69 0.05
N ARG A 30 2.04 17.76 -0.43
CA ARG A 30 0.82 17.25 0.23
C ARG A 30 1.13 16.25 1.36
N ILE A 31 1.93 16.65 2.35
CA ILE A 31 2.20 15.85 3.55
C ILE A 31 0.90 15.61 4.32
N GLN A 32 0.71 14.42 4.90
CA GLN A 32 -0.50 14.13 5.69
C GLN A 32 -0.60 15.10 6.89
N ALA A 33 -1.80 15.64 7.12
CA ALA A 33 -2.07 16.72 8.08
C ALA A 33 -1.14 17.93 7.84
N SER A 34 -1.35 18.64 6.74
CA SER A 34 -0.60 19.86 6.40
C SER A 34 -1.44 20.88 5.62
N PRO A 35 -1.06 22.17 5.63
CA PRO A 35 -1.76 23.20 4.86
C PRO A 35 -1.82 22.92 3.35
N MET A 36 -0.73 22.44 2.75
CA MET A 36 -0.70 22.17 1.30
C MET A 36 -1.50 20.93 0.91
N TYR A 37 -1.66 19.95 1.81
CA TYR A 37 -2.62 18.86 1.60
C TYR A 37 -4.06 19.41 1.58
N ARG A 38 -4.39 20.25 2.57
CA ARG A 38 -5.72 20.89 2.66
C ARG A 38 -6.02 21.76 1.45
N GLU A 39 -5.06 22.53 0.95
CA GLU A 39 -5.21 23.29 -0.30
C GLU A 39 -5.50 22.38 -1.51
N ALA A 40 -4.79 21.25 -1.64
CA ALA A 40 -5.05 20.29 -2.71
C ALA A 40 -6.46 19.68 -2.59
N ALA A 41 -6.89 19.34 -1.37
CA ALA A 41 -8.24 18.82 -1.10
C ALA A 41 -9.32 19.86 -1.45
N GLN A 42 -9.09 21.13 -1.08
CA GLN A 42 -9.97 22.25 -1.43
C GLN A 42 -10.02 22.47 -2.96
N TRP A 43 -8.89 22.41 -3.66
CA TRP A 43 -8.88 22.53 -5.12
C TRP A 43 -9.65 21.36 -5.77
N LEU A 44 -9.45 20.14 -5.29
CA LEU A 44 -10.10 18.94 -5.80
C LEU A 44 -11.61 19.05 -5.66
N ILE A 45 -12.13 19.40 -4.48
CA ILE A 45 -13.59 19.53 -4.26
C ILE A 45 -14.20 20.66 -5.10
N HIS A 46 -13.52 21.81 -5.25
CA HIS A 46 -14.01 22.87 -6.14
C HIS A 46 -14.08 22.40 -7.60
N THR A 47 -13.10 21.60 -8.02
CA THR A 47 -13.06 21.02 -9.37
C THR A 47 -14.21 20.05 -9.59
N LEU A 48 -14.47 19.12 -8.66
CA LEU A 48 -15.59 18.18 -8.74
C LEU A 48 -16.94 18.91 -8.79
N ARG A 49 -17.15 19.91 -7.92
CA ARG A 49 -18.37 20.73 -7.92
C ARG A 49 -18.57 21.50 -9.22
N SER A 50 -17.48 21.95 -9.85
CA SER A 50 -17.55 22.61 -11.16
C SER A 50 -18.01 21.67 -12.28
N TRP A 51 -17.85 20.36 -12.11
CA TRP A 51 -18.37 19.33 -13.01
C TRP A 51 -19.80 18.90 -12.67
N GLY A 52 -20.43 19.50 -11.64
CA GLY A 52 -21.78 19.14 -11.18
C GLY A 52 -21.84 17.89 -10.31
N ILE A 53 -20.70 17.40 -9.83
CA ILE A 53 -20.62 16.20 -8.99
C ILE A 53 -20.88 16.59 -7.52
N GLU A 54 -21.75 15.83 -6.85
CA GLU A 54 -21.97 15.96 -5.42
C GLU A 54 -20.73 15.51 -4.66
N SER A 55 -20.16 16.41 -3.86
CA SER A 55 -18.90 16.17 -3.16
C SER A 55 -18.79 16.97 -1.86
N ASP A 56 -18.14 16.37 -0.87
CA ASP A 56 -17.91 16.95 0.44
C ASP A 56 -16.45 16.78 0.91
N ILE A 57 -16.04 17.60 1.88
CA ILE A 57 -14.75 17.49 2.55
C ILE A 57 -15.00 17.29 4.04
N GLU A 58 -14.59 16.14 4.55
CA GLU A 58 -14.70 15.80 5.95
C GLU A 58 -13.40 16.13 6.67
N SER A 59 -13.47 16.94 7.72
CA SER A 59 -12.31 17.34 8.51
C SER A 59 -12.35 16.68 9.88
N TYR A 60 -11.39 15.80 10.14
CA TYR A 60 -11.22 15.12 11.42
C TYR A 60 -10.16 15.84 12.26
N THR A 61 -10.38 15.94 13.57
CA THR A 61 -9.36 16.49 14.47
C THR A 61 -8.15 15.57 14.52
N SER A 62 -6.94 16.12 14.34
CA SER A 62 -5.68 15.39 14.40
C SER A 62 -4.73 16.02 15.41
N ARG A 63 -4.43 15.28 16.48
CA ARG A 63 -3.46 15.64 17.51
C ARG A 63 -2.95 14.40 18.22
N GLU A 64 -1.82 14.52 18.89
CA GLU A 64 -1.27 13.44 19.72
C GLU A 64 -2.27 13.00 20.80
N GLY A 65 -2.27 11.69 21.09
CA GLY A 65 -3.15 11.06 22.07
C GLY A 65 -4.57 10.73 21.58
N LEU A 66 -4.94 11.12 20.36
CA LEU A 66 -6.17 10.64 19.71
C LEU A 66 -5.89 9.39 18.87
N TRP A 67 -6.94 8.60 18.65
CA TRP A 67 -6.88 7.31 17.97
C TRP A 67 -8.08 7.12 17.05
N ALA A 68 -7.86 6.50 15.90
CA ALA A 68 -8.89 5.94 15.03
C ALA A 68 -8.74 4.42 15.05
N TRP A 69 -9.64 3.73 15.78
CA TRP A 69 -9.44 2.33 16.15
C TRP A 69 -8.07 2.10 16.82
N GLY A 70 -7.19 1.29 16.21
CA GLY A 70 -5.84 1.02 16.68
C GLY A 70 -4.77 1.96 16.11
N GLU A 71 -5.12 2.93 15.25
CA GLU A 71 -4.17 3.83 14.60
C GLU A 71 -4.08 5.18 15.36
N PRO A 72 -2.90 5.62 15.81
CA PRO A 72 -2.75 6.89 16.50
C PRO A 72 -2.72 8.06 15.54
N LEU A 73 -3.26 9.19 15.97
CA LEU A 73 -3.19 10.45 15.27
C LEU A 73 -1.99 11.28 15.72
N PHE A 74 -1.60 12.23 14.89
CA PHE A 74 -0.43 13.08 15.09
C PHE A 74 -0.77 14.55 14.88
N GLN A 75 0.13 15.45 15.27
CA GLN A 75 -0.03 16.89 15.04
C GLN A 75 0.16 17.25 13.56
N GLU A 76 -0.56 18.27 13.12
CA GLU A 76 -0.33 18.93 11.84
C GLU A 76 1.07 19.56 11.81
N TRP A 77 1.72 19.52 10.65
CA TRP A 77 3.07 20.04 10.45
C TRP A 77 3.19 20.89 9.19
N TRP A 78 3.97 21.96 9.27
CA TRP A 78 4.38 22.76 8.12
C TRP A 78 5.76 23.38 8.34
N CYS A 79 6.38 23.85 7.26
CA CYS A 79 7.66 24.54 7.28
C CYS A 79 7.62 25.77 6.39
N ASP A 80 8.10 26.90 6.90
CA ASP A 80 8.15 28.14 6.14
C ASP A 80 9.46 28.26 5.33
N GLU A 81 10.57 27.82 5.92
CA GLU A 81 11.89 27.83 5.30
C GLU A 81 12.84 26.86 6.02
N ALA A 82 13.71 26.20 5.24
CA ALA A 82 14.82 25.44 5.79
C ALA A 82 15.97 25.33 4.78
N TRP A 83 17.21 25.32 5.27
CA TRP A 83 18.39 25.03 4.46
C TRP A 83 19.54 24.46 5.31
N LEU A 84 20.45 23.78 4.61
CA LEU A 84 21.68 23.23 5.17
C LEU A 84 22.88 23.73 4.37
N ASP A 85 23.83 24.34 5.06
CA ASP A 85 25.02 24.96 4.48
C ASP A 85 26.29 24.31 5.04
N LEU A 86 27.11 23.72 4.17
CA LEU A 86 28.44 23.23 4.52
C LEU A 86 29.42 24.39 4.66
N ARG A 87 30.16 24.43 5.78
CA ARG A 87 31.27 25.36 5.99
C ARG A 87 32.55 24.72 5.44
N LEU A 88 33.20 25.40 4.50
CA LEU A 88 34.48 24.97 3.92
C LEU A 88 35.66 25.62 4.65
N ASP A 89 36.81 24.95 4.66
CA ASP A 89 38.01 25.40 5.37
C ASP A 89 38.56 26.75 4.87
N ASP A 90 38.29 27.09 3.61
CA ASP A 90 38.66 28.37 3.01
C ASP A 90 37.67 29.51 3.29
N GLY A 91 36.70 29.26 4.19
CA GLY A 91 35.67 30.22 4.60
C GLY A 91 34.49 30.31 3.63
N ARG A 92 34.49 29.56 2.51
CA ARG A 92 33.32 29.50 1.62
C ARG A 92 32.19 28.68 2.25
N VAL A 93 31.00 28.92 1.74
CA VAL A 93 29.78 28.22 2.13
C VAL A 93 29.22 27.51 0.91
N GLN A 94 28.88 26.23 1.06
CA GLN A 94 28.24 25.42 0.02
C GLN A 94 26.86 24.98 0.49
N ARG A 95 25.82 25.37 -0.26
CA ARG A 95 24.44 24.93 -0.03
C ARG A 95 24.31 23.44 -0.33
N LEU A 96 23.92 22.65 0.67
CA LEU A 96 23.65 21.21 0.53
C LEU A 96 22.16 20.91 0.32
N ALA A 97 21.28 21.65 1.00
CA ALA A 97 19.82 21.47 0.93
C ALA A 97 19.11 22.83 1.03
N ASP A 98 18.04 23.03 0.26
CA ASP A 98 17.17 24.20 0.32
C ASP A 98 15.71 23.75 0.11
N TYR A 99 14.91 23.86 1.16
CA TYR A 99 13.51 23.42 1.18
C TYR A 99 12.67 24.12 0.10
N ARG A 100 13.00 25.36 -0.25
CA ARG A 100 12.25 26.14 -1.26
C ARG A 100 12.50 25.61 -2.67
N VAL A 101 13.66 25.01 -2.91
CA VAL A 101 14.06 24.48 -4.23
C VAL A 101 13.66 23.01 -4.33
N VAL A 102 13.96 22.23 -3.30
CA VAL A 102 13.63 20.80 -3.23
C VAL A 102 13.00 20.54 -1.85
N PRO A 103 11.66 20.53 -1.74
CA PRO A 103 10.99 20.30 -0.46
C PRO A 103 11.39 18.99 0.22
N LEU A 104 11.68 17.95 -0.58
CA LEU A 104 12.20 16.66 -0.12
C LEU A 104 13.59 16.72 0.54
N SER A 105 14.33 17.81 0.38
CA SER A 105 15.63 17.97 1.04
C SER A 105 15.52 18.20 2.55
N LEU A 106 14.35 18.60 3.05
CA LEU A 106 14.01 18.55 4.47
C LEU A 106 13.19 17.29 4.73
N ILE A 107 13.58 16.49 5.71
CA ILE A 107 12.80 15.33 6.13
C ILE A 107 11.47 15.85 6.72
N PRO A 108 10.29 15.51 6.16
CA PRO A 108 9.02 16.02 6.67
C PRO A 108 8.81 15.68 8.14
N ARG A 109 8.08 16.57 8.82
CA ARG A 109 7.92 16.56 10.28
C ARG A 109 9.24 16.79 11.03
N SER A 110 10.22 17.47 10.43
CA SER A 110 11.42 17.91 11.18
C SER A 110 11.08 18.97 12.22
N ALA A 111 11.72 18.88 13.40
CA ALA A 111 11.68 19.90 14.45
C ALA A 111 12.38 21.22 14.03
N PRO A 112 12.07 22.36 14.66
CA PRO A 112 12.80 23.61 14.43
C PRO A 112 14.26 23.48 14.86
N ALA A 113 15.17 24.13 14.13
CA ALA A 113 16.59 24.14 14.43
C ALA A 113 17.26 25.39 13.87
N ASP A 114 18.18 25.98 14.63
CA ASP A 114 19.06 27.05 14.16
C ASP A 114 20.42 26.89 14.87
N GLY A 115 21.47 26.65 14.10
CA GLY A 115 22.81 26.52 14.67
C GLY A 115 23.84 25.88 13.75
N GLU A 116 25.06 25.79 14.26
CA GLU A 116 26.16 25.09 13.61
C GLU A 116 26.45 23.76 14.32
N PHE A 117 26.57 22.70 13.54
CA PHE A 117 26.73 21.34 14.02
C PHE A 117 27.94 20.68 13.38
N GLU A 118 28.65 19.86 14.14
CA GLU A 118 29.59 18.90 13.55
C GLU A 118 28.83 17.75 12.90
N VAL A 119 29.41 17.18 11.84
CA VAL A 119 28.87 15.99 11.17
C VAL A 119 29.68 14.76 11.55
N VAL A 120 29.01 13.66 11.84
CA VAL A 120 29.61 12.35 12.07
C VAL A 120 28.93 11.32 11.19
N ALA A 121 29.70 10.53 10.46
CA ALA A 121 29.17 9.46 9.63
C ALA A 121 29.09 8.15 10.43
N ILE A 122 27.96 7.48 10.34
CA ILE A 122 27.81 6.09 10.78
C ILE A 122 27.30 5.25 9.60
N GLU A 123 27.88 4.08 9.42
CA GLU A 123 27.36 3.10 8.47
C GLU A 123 26.24 2.33 9.18
N GLY A 124 24.99 2.59 8.81
CA GLY A 124 23.82 2.06 9.52
C GLY A 124 23.33 2.99 10.64
N GLY A 125 23.21 2.50 11.86
CA GLY A 125 22.68 3.27 13.01
C GLY A 125 21.46 2.64 13.67
N GLU A 126 21.10 1.44 13.22
CA GLU A 126 19.97 0.66 13.75
C GLU A 126 20.40 -0.26 14.90
N ARG A 127 21.71 -0.40 15.12
CA ARG A 127 22.28 -1.29 16.15
C ARG A 127 23.19 -0.51 17.08
N GLU A 128 23.27 -0.92 18.33
CA GLU A 128 24.19 -0.28 19.30
C GLU A 128 25.65 -0.30 18.84
N ALA A 129 26.07 -1.39 18.20
CA ALA A 129 27.43 -1.56 17.70
C ALA A 129 27.84 -0.48 16.68
N ASP A 130 26.87 0.14 15.98
CA ASP A 130 27.14 1.19 14.99
C ASP A 130 27.62 2.49 15.65
N TYR A 131 27.43 2.65 16.97
CA TYR A 131 27.84 3.82 17.76
C TYR A 131 29.09 3.56 18.62
N ALA A 132 29.66 2.36 18.55
CA ALA A 132 30.81 2.00 19.37
C ALA A 132 32.04 2.86 19.03
N GLY A 133 32.51 3.66 19.99
CA GLY A 133 33.66 4.55 19.80
C GLY A 133 33.36 5.82 19.00
N VAL A 134 32.08 6.12 18.72
CA VAL A 134 31.65 7.29 17.97
C VAL A 134 30.86 8.23 18.88
N ASP A 135 31.36 9.44 19.10
CA ASP A 135 30.63 10.47 19.84
C ASP A 135 29.71 11.25 18.90
N VAL A 136 28.40 11.02 19.04
CA VAL A 136 27.34 11.67 18.25
C VAL A 136 26.61 12.78 19.00
N ARG A 137 26.92 13.01 20.29
CA ARG A 137 26.15 13.91 21.14
C ARG A 137 26.21 15.35 20.62
N GLY A 138 25.05 15.95 20.36
CA GLY A 138 24.92 17.31 19.83
C GLY A 138 25.37 17.47 18.37
N LYS A 139 25.67 16.38 17.66
CA LYS A 139 26.15 16.38 16.26
C LYS A 139 25.04 15.93 15.31
N LEU A 140 25.26 16.13 14.01
CA LEU A 140 24.41 15.54 12.97
C LEU A 140 24.98 14.21 12.51
N VAL A 141 24.13 13.19 12.53
CA VAL A 141 24.47 11.83 12.12
C VAL A 141 24.19 11.66 10.63
N LEU A 142 25.22 11.46 9.82
CA LEU A 142 25.11 11.09 8.40
C LEU A 142 24.96 9.57 8.26
N THR A 143 23.85 9.12 7.68
CA THR A 143 23.52 7.70 7.54
C THR A 143 22.72 7.38 6.27
N ARG A 144 22.80 6.12 5.83
CA ARG A 144 21.95 5.53 4.77
C ARG A 144 20.70 4.84 5.30
N SER A 145 20.58 4.64 6.62
CA SER A 145 19.41 4.05 7.26
C SER A 145 18.29 5.06 7.39
N MET A 146 17.04 4.59 7.30
CA MET A 146 15.86 5.45 7.39
C MET A 146 15.83 6.20 8.74
N PRO A 147 15.45 7.48 8.79
CA PRO A 147 15.48 8.30 10.00
C PRO A 147 14.76 7.67 11.20
N MET A 148 13.57 7.11 10.99
CA MET A 148 12.80 6.44 12.06
C MET A 148 13.47 5.18 12.59
N ALA A 149 14.31 4.51 11.80
CA ALA A 149 15.03 3.32 12.23
C ALA A 149 16.21 3.67 13.17
N VAL A 150 16.85 4.82 12.95
CA VAL A 150 18.00 5.28 13.75
C VAL A 150 17.60 6.18 14.93
N GLN A 151 16.40 6.77 14.90
CA GLN A 151 15.89 7.74 15.88
C GLN A 151 16.14 7.33 17.33
N THR A 152 15.75 6.09 17.67
CA THR A 152 15.78 5.58 19.04
C THR A 152 17.21 5.51 19.60
N LEU A 153 18.19 5.18 18.75
CA LEU A 153 19.59 5.09 19.17
C LEU A 153 20.29 6.43 19.01
N ALA A 154 20.32 7.00 17.81
CA ALA A 154 21.04 8.24 17.51
C ALA A 154 20.55 9.40 18.38
N VAL A 155 19.23 9.65 18.38
CA VAL A 155 18.65 10.84 19.01
C VAL A 155 18.36 10.58 20.48
N GLU A 156 17.53 9.58 20.83
CA GLU A 156 17.07 9.41 22.21
C GLU A 156 18.15 8.88 23.15
N ARG A 157 18.92 7.86 22.73
CA ARG A 157 19.94 7.23 23.58
C ARG A 157 21.26 8.00 23.58
N TYR A 158 21.79 8.33 22.40
CA TYR A 158 23.12 8.93 22.27
C TYR A 158 23.12 10.45 22.13
N GLY A 159 21.96 11.08 21.93
CA GLY A 159 21.80 12.54 22.00
C GLY A 159 22.28 13.29 20.76
N ALA A 160 22.21 12.68 19.57
CA ALA A 160 22.41 13.38 18.31
C ALA A 160 21.42 14.53 18.16
N ALA A 161 21.86 15.65 17.58
CA ALA A 161 21.00 16.82 17.36
C ALA A 161 20.01 16.62 16.20
N GLY A 162 20.38 15.80 15.22
CA GLY A 162 19.58 15.53 14.03
C GLY A 162 20.26 14.53 13.09
N VAL A 163 19.63 14.30 11.94
CA VAL A 163 20.06 13.28 10.97
C VAL A 163 20.25 13.89 9.57
N LEU A 164 21.33 13.50 8.90
CA LEU A 164 21.52 13.66 7.46
C LEU A 164 21.32 12.29 6.82
N PHE A 165 20.30 12.16 5.97
CA PHE A 165 19.96 10.91 5.32
C PHE A 165 20.39 10.96 3.85
N ASP A 166 21.18 9.97 3.40
CA ASP A 166 21.60 9.84 1.99
C ASP A 166 21.36 8.44 1.41
N GLY A 167 20.46 7.68 2.05
CA GLY A 167 20.06 6.36 1.57
C GLY A 167 19.26 6.47 0.27
N MET A 168 19.37 5.45 -0.57
CA MET A 168 18.56 5.28 -1.78
C MET A 168 18.05 3.85 -1.82
N ARG A 169 16.75 3.67 -2.06
CA ARG A 169 16.18 2.33 -2.22
C ARG A 169 16.79 1.68 -3.45
N SER A 170 17.09 0.38 -3.34
CA SER A 170 17.54 -0.43 -4.46
C SER A 170 16.45 -1.45 -4.82
N ILE A 171 16.16 -1.55 -6.11
CA ILE A 171 15.37 -2.62 -6.71
C ILE A 171 16.29 -3.24 -7.78
N PRO A 172 17.02 -4.33 -7.48
CA PRO A 172 18.12 -4.81 -8.33
C PRO A 172 17.78 -4.96 -9.81
N GLU A 173 16.53 -5.28 -10.13
CA GLU A 173 16.03 -5.53 -11.48
C GLU A 173 15.88 -4.26 -12.33
N ILE A 174 15.60 -3.10 -11.72
CA ILE A 174 15.26 -1.86 -12.46
C ILE A 174 15.92 -0.58 -11.92
N CYS A 175 16.37 -0.58 -10.66
CA CYS A 175 17.07 0.50 -9.96
C CYS A 175 18.16 -0.11 -9.06
N PRO A 176 19.25 -0.64 -9.66
CA PRO A 176 20.34 -1.22 -8.89
C PRO A 176 21.05 -0.14 -8.05
N SER A 177 21.82 -0.57 -7.05
CA SER A 177 22.59 0.34 -6.19
C SER A 177 23.47 1.28 -7.02
N GLY A 178 23.31 2.59 -6.80
CA GLY A 178 24.04 3.65 -7.51
C GLY A 178 23.37 4.19 -8.77
N ASP A 179 22.19 3.68 -9.17
CA ASP A 179 21.49 4.10 -10.39
C ASP A 179 20.99 5.55 -10.37
N LEU A 180 20.55 6.04 -9.21
CA LEU A 180 20.02 7.39 -9.01
C LEU A 180 20.95 8.24 -8.11
N PRO A 181 22.14 8.65 -8.58
CA PRO A 181 23.13 9.30 -7.73
C PRO A 181 22.76 10.73 -7.34
N ASP A 182 21.90 11.40 -8.13
CA ASP A 182 21.53 12.80 -7.95
C ASP A 182 20.13 12.99 -7.37
N GLU A 183 19.33 11.93 -7.31
CA GLU A 183 17.99 11.99 -6.74
C GLU A 183 18.03 11.92 -5.21
N ILE A 184 17.01 12.49 -4.57
CA ILE A 184 16.80 12.43 -3.12
C ILE A 184 15.66 11.43 -2.85
N GLN A 185 15.95 10.44 -2.01
CA GLN A 185 14.97 9.49 -1.51
C GLN A 185 14.12 10.14 -0.42
N TYR A 186 12.81 9.96 -0.52
CA TYR A 186 11.89 10.36 0.54
C TYR A 186 12.08 9.54 1.79
N ALA A 187 12.16 10.28 2.88
CA ALA A 187 12.13 9.80 4.24
C ALA A 187 11.23 10.75 5.03
N SER A 188 10.66 10.27 6.14
CA SER A 188 9.83 11.09 7.02
C SER A 188 10.11 10.77 8.46
N TRP A 189 9.93 11.76 9.33
CA TRP A 189 9.67 11.50 10.73
C TRP A 189 8.20 11.17 10.95
N TRP A 190 7.92 10.41 12.01
CA TRP A 190 6.58 10.11 12.49
C TRP A 190 6.57 10.28 14.00
N TRP A 191 5.70 11.19 14.49
CA TRP A 191 5.60 11.56 15.89
C TRP A 191 4.17 11.30 16.37
N TRP A 192 4.00 10.30 17.22
CA TRP A 192 2.70 9.89 17.76
C TRP A 192 2.51 10.33 19.22
N GLY A 193 3.56 10.85 19.85
CA GLY A 193 3.58 11.40 21.20
C GLY A 193 4.57 10.67 22.11
N GLY A 194 5.42 11.44 22.80
CA GLY A 194 6.40 10.93 23.77
C GLY A 194 7.80 10.67 23.21
N GLU A 195 7.98 10.72 21.88
CA GLU A 195 9.31 10.63 21.26
C GLU A 195 10.11 11.91 21.41
N THR A 196 11.44 11.79 21.38
CA THR A 196 12.28 12.98 21.17
C THR A 196 12.25 13.38 19.70
N ARG A 197 11.57 14.49 19.41
CA ARG A 197 11.53 15.08 18.06
C ARG A 197 12.92 15.55 17.64
N ALA A 198 13.25 15.31 16.39
CA ALA A 198 14.51 15.73 15.77
C ALA A 198 14.24 16.43 14.44
N PHE A 199 15.26 17.13 13.95
CA PHE A 199 15.28 17.63 12.58
C PHE A 199 16.19 16.76 11.72
N GLY A 200 16.00 16.83 10.41
CA GLY A 200 16.93 16.21 9.49
C GLY A 200 16.77 16.67 8.05
N PHE A 201 17.83 16.49 7.29
CA PHE A 201 17.87 16.77 5.86
C PHE A 201 18.13 15.48 5.08
N ALA A 202 17.47 15.32 3.94
CA ALA A 202 17.75 14.26 2.99
C ALA A 202 18.63 14.83 1.86
N LEU A 203 19.66 14.07 1.49
CA LEU A 203 20.67 14.41 0.50
C LEU A 203 20.70 13.35 -0.59
N SER A 204 21.20 13.70 -1.78
CA SER A 204 21.44 12.69 -2.80
C SER A 204 22.59 11.76 -2.42
N PRO A 205 22.61 10.51 -2.92
CA PRO A 205 23.73 9.59 -2.68
C PRO A 205 25.09 10.16 -3.06
N ARG A 206 25.15 10.99 -4.11
CA ARG A 206 26.38 11.69 -4.51
C ARG A 206 26.82 12.69 -3.44
N ALA A 207 25.91 13.52 -2.95
CA ALA A 207 26.23 14.50 -1.91
C ALA A 207 26.66 13.80 -0.60
N GLY A 208 25.96 12.74 -0.20
CA GLY A 208 26.35 11.96 0.99
C GLY A 208 27.68 11.23 0.82
N LYS A 209 28.02 10.75 -0.39
CA LYS A 209 29.35 10.21 -0.70
C LYS A 209 30.43 11.28 -0.60
N GLU A 210 30.19 12.48 -1.12
CA GLU A 210 31.13 13.60 -1.04
C GLU A 210 31.39 14.01 0.42
N LEU A 211 30.34 14.08 1.25
CA LEU A 211 30.48 14.37 2.69
C LEU A 211 31.33 13.32 3.41
N ARG A 212 31.13 12.03 3.13
CA ARG A 212 31.96 10.96 3.72
C ARG A 212 33.43 11.11 3.33
N GLN A 213 33.72 11.37 2.05
CA GLN A 213 35.11 11.57 1.58
C GLN A 213 35.77 12.77 2.27
N ARG A 214 35.02 13.83 2.53
CA ARG A 214 35.52 15.01 3.24
C ARG A 214 35.75 14.72 4.73
N LEU A 215 34.89 13.90 5.38
CA LEU A 215 35.07 13.46 6.76
C LEU A 215 36.34 12.63 6.98
N GLU A 216 36.80 11.89 5.95
CA GLU A 216 38.10 11.19 5.99
C GLU A 216 39.29 12.17 6.03
N ALA A 217 39.13 13.38 5.47
CA ALA A 217 40.16 14.41 5.45
C ALA A 217 40.18 15.28 6.73
N GLY A 218 39.06 15.36 7.45
CA GLY A 218 38.96 16.16 8.68
C GLY A 218 37.52 16.39 9.15
N PRO A 219 37.33 17.04 10.30
CA PRO A 219 36.01 17.34 10.84
C PRO A 219 35.24 18.30 9.93
N LEU A 220 33.92 18.06 9.77
CA LEU A 220 33.04 18.94 9.00
C LEU A 220 32.04 19.65 9.90
N ARG A 221 31.76 20.91 9.56
CA ARG A 221 30.72 21.71 10.21
C ARG A 221 29.68 22.15 9.18
N VAL A 222 28.42 22.06 9.58
CA VAL A 222 27.28 22.52 8.78
C VAL A 222 26.45 23.50 9.60
N ALA A 223 25.91 24.52 8.94
CA ALA A 223 24.90 25.41 9.51
C ALA A 223 23.53 24.95 9.04
N ALA A 224 22.63 24.64 9.97
CA ALA A 224 21.26 24.25 9.70
C ALA A 224 20.31 25.34 10.18
N HIS A 225 19.35 25.68 9.32
CA HIS A 225 18.21 26.54 9.65
C HIS A 225 16.93 25.80 9.27
N VAL A 226 15.99 25.68 10.20
CA VAL A 226 14.68 25.03 10.03
C VAL A 226 13.65 25.82 10.82
N ARG A 227 12.76 26.52 10.10
CA ARG A 227 11.56 27.15 10.69
C ARG A 227 10.35 26.30 10.35
N SER A 228 10.11 25.29 11.18
CA SER A 228 8.95 24.41 11.10
C SER A 228 8.03 24.59 12.31
N HIS A 229 6.82 24.06 12.21
CA HIS A 229 5.79 24.24 13.23
C HIS A 229 4.99 22.95 13.40
N PHE A 230 4.46 22.78 14.61
CA PHE A 230 3.51 21.74 14.95
C PHE A 230 2.31 22.36 15.64
N ALA A 231 1.12 21.89 15.31
CA ALA A 231 -0.09 22.27 16.01
C ALA A 231 -1.09 21.11 16.03
N ASP A 232 -1.99 21.14 17.01
CA ASP A 232 -3.22 20.37 16.91
C ASP A 232 -3.98 20.88 15.68
N GLY A 233 -4.28 19.99 14.75
CA GLY A 233 -4.76 20.34 13.43
C GLY A 233 -5.86 19.42 12.95
N GLN A 234 -5.95 19.27 11.63
CA GLN A 234 -6.98 18.46 10.99
C GLN A 234 -6.41 17.55 9.90
N ILE A 235 -7.10 16.43 9.69
CA ILE A 235 -6.92 15.54 8.55
C ILE A 235 -8.21 15.62 7.73
N GLU A 236 -8.08 15.92 6.44
CA GLU A 236 -9.21 16.00 5.52
C GLU A 236 -9.35 14.72 4.69
N ALA A 237 -10.59 14.25 4.49
CA ALA A 237 -10.93 13.29 3.45
C ALA A 237 -11.93 13.94 2.49
N VAL A 238 -11.71 13.79 1.18
CA VAL A 238 -12.68 14.27 0.17
C VAL A 238 -13.52 13.10 -0.27
N THR A 239 -14.84 13.29 -0.31
CA THR A 239 -15.81 12.30 -0.79
C THR A 239 -16.60 12.86 -1.95
N ALA A 240 -17.00 11.99 -2.88
CA ALA A 240 -17.95 12.33 -3.92
C ALA A 240 -18.82 11.14 -4.27
N THR A 241 -20.04 11.39 -4.76
CA THR A 241 -21.00 10.34 -5.07
C THR A 241 -21.71 10.55 -6.40
N ILE A 242 -22.07 9.45 -7.04
CA ILE A 242 -23.10 9.39 -8.07
C ILE A 242 -24.24 8.52 -7.51
N PRO A 243 -25.39 9.11 -7.16
CA PRO A 243 -26.46 8.39 -6.47
C PRO A 243 -27.05 7.22 -7.28
N GLY A 244 -27.05 6.04 -6.67
CA GLY A 244 -27.70 4.84 -7.22
C GLY A 244 -29.18 4.76 -6.86
N GLU A 245 -29.82 3.65 -7.23
CA GLU A 245 -31.20 3.30 -6.80
C GLU A 245 -31.28 2.92 -5.32
N SER A 246 -30.17 2.46 -4.72
CA SER A 246 -30.03 2.13 -3.30
C SER A 246 -28.86 2.86 -2.61
N GLU A 247 -28.85 2.78 -1.29
CA GLU A 247 -27.77 3.28 -0.43
C GLU A 247 -26.57 2.32 -0.33
N ASP A 248 -26.69 1.10 -0.85
CA ASP A 248 -25.52 0.23 -1.01
C ASP A 248 -24.53 0.91 -1.97
N GLN A 249 -23.24 0.69 -1.75
CA GLN A 249 -22.21 1.42 -2.50
C GLN A 249 -21.05 0.55 -2.97
N VAL A 250 -20.44 0.98 -4.06
CA VAL A 250 -19.13 0.52 -4.51
C VAL A 250 -18.17 1.71 -4.42
N LEU A 251 -16.98 1.47 -3.89
CA LEU A 251 -16.00 2.50 -3.58
C LEU A 251 -14.83 2.48 -4.56
N LEU A 252 -14.42 3.65 -5.05
CA LEU A 252 -13.13 3.86 -5.69
C LEU A 252 -12.31 4.79 -4.80
N VAL A 253 -11.13 4.35 -4.37
CA VAL A 253 -10.28 5.07 -3.41
C VAL A 253 -8.88 5.28 -3.97
N ALA A 254 -8.30 6.43 -3.66
CA ALA A 254 -6.88 6.73 -3.83
C ALA A 254 -6.45 7.71 -2.75
N HIS A 255 -5.19 7.66 -2.30
CA HIS A 255 -4.70 8.71 -1.43
C HIS A 255 -4.33 9.97 -2.21
N LEU A 256 -4.64 11.12 -1.62
CA LEU A 256 -4.29 12.44 -2.13
C LEU A 256 -2.96 12.94 -1.58
N CYS A 257 -2.34 12.26 -0.61
CA CYS A 257 -1.07 12.72 -0.07
C CYS A 257 0.09 12.41 -1.01
N HIS A 258 1.14 13.20 -0.79
CA HIS A 258 2.58 12.89 -0.77
C HIS A 258 3.39 14.14 -1.11
N PRO A 259 4.68 14.20 -0.74
CA PRO A 259 5.59 15.29 -1.10
C PRO A 259 5.59 15.62 -2.59
N THR A 260 5.72 16.91 -2.95
CA THR A 260 6.12 17.29 -4.32
C THR A 260 7.57 16.82 -4.58
N PRO A 261 7.91 16.28 -5.78
CA PRO A 261 7.14 16.31 -7.03
C PRO A 261 6.17 15.16 -7.29
N PHE A 262 5.97 14.23 -6.35
CA PHE A 262 5.50 12.87 -6.61
C PHE A 262 4.26 12.81 -7.50
N ALA A 263 4.51 12.62 -8.80
CA ALA A 263 3.54 12.70 -9.86
C ALA A 263 2.83 11.36 -10.03
N ASN A 264 3.56 10.26 -9.85
CA ASN A 264 2.98 8.94 -9.83
C ASN A 264 2.44 8.58 -8.44
N ASP A 265 3.19 8.83 -7.36
CA ASP A 265 2.82 8.47 -5.98
C ASP A 265 2.34 9.68 -5.12
N ASN A 266 1.05 9.97 -5.00
CA ASN A 266 -0.06 9.34 -5.70
C ASN A 266 -0.94 10.36 -6.42
N ALA A 267 -0.32 11.40 -7.01
CA ALA A 267 -1.07 12.32 -7.86
C ALA A 267 -1.74 11.60 -9.04
N SER A 268 -1.15 10.51 -9.54
CA SER A 268 -1.72 9.69 -10.61
C SER A 268 -3.01 8.97 -10.22
N GLY A 269 -3.04 8.31 -9.05
CA GLY A 269 -4.24 7.65 -8.51
C GLY A 269 -5.32 8.67 -8.22
N ALA A 270 -4.98 9.75 -7.50
CA ALA A 270 -5.93 10.83 -7.20
C ALA A 270 -6.56 11.43 -8.47
N ALA A 271 -5.75 11.70 -9.51
CA ALA A 271 -6.24 12.21 -10.79
C ALA A 271 -7.09 11.19 -11.56
N ALA A 272 -6.74 9.90 -11.53
CA ALA A 272 -7.51 8.84 -12.16
C ALA A 272 -8.90 8.70 -11.52
N VAL A 273 -9.00 8.79 -10.19
CA VAL A 273 -10.30 8.79 -9.49
C VAL A 273 -11.13 10.02 -9.92
N MET A 274 -10.51 11.20 -10.06
CA MET A 274 -11.22 12.42 -10.49
C MET A 274 -11.77 12.28 -11.91
N GLU A 275 -10.96 11.80 -12.85
CA GLU A 275 -11.40 11.60 -14.24
C GLU A 275 -12.43 10.48 -14.36
N ALA A 276 -12.33 9.41 -13.55
CA ALA A 276 -13.35 8.37 -13.46
C ALA A 276 -14.69 8.94 -12.97
N ALA A 277 -14.67 9.79 -11.93
CA ALA A 277 -15.85 10.46 -11.42
C ALA A 277 -16.50 11.35 -12.48
N ARG A 278 -15.71 12.17 -13.19
CA ARG A 278 -16.18 13.03 -14.28
C ARG A 278 -16.80 12.25 -15.42
N ALA A 279 -16.14 11.19 -15.89
CA ALA A 279 -16.60 10.38 -17.01
C ALA A 279 -17.91 9.65 -16.67
N LEU A 280 -17.97 8.98 -15.51
CA LEU A 280 -19.18 8.28 -15.08
C LEU A 280 -20.34 9.23 -14.81
N HIS A 281 -20.09 10.39 -14.20
CA HIS A 281 -21.12 11.41 -14.00
C HIS A 281 -21.69 11.88 -15.34
N THR A 282 -20.84 12.19 -16.31
CA THR A 282 -21.24 12.64 -17.66
C THR A 282 -22.10 11.58 -18.36
N LEU A 283 -21.66 10.32 -18.33
CA LEU A 283 -22.36 9.22 -18.99
C LEU A 283 -23.73 8.90 -18.35
N VAL A 284 -23.84 9.00 -17.03
CA VAL A 284 -25.11 8.79 -16.32
C VAL A 284 -26.06 9.97 -16.53
N GLN A 285 -25.57 11.21 -16.43
CA GLN A 285 -26.38 12.42 -16.66
C GLN A 285 -26.90 12.51 -18.10
N SER A 286 -26.11 12.10 -19.09
CA SER A 286 -26.55 12.09 -20.50
C SER A 286 -27.53 10.95 -20.82
N GLY A 287 -27.71 9.99 -19.91
CA GLY A 287 -28.52 8.79 -20.14
C GLY A 287 -27.84 7.74 -21.04
N THR A 288 -26.56 7.92 -21.37
CA THR A 288 -25.77 6.93 -22.13
C THR A 288 -25.53 5.67 -21.30
N LEU A 289 -25.28 5.85 -20.00
CA LEU A 289 -25.36 4.80 -18.99
C LEU A 289 -26.61 5.03 -18.14
N PRO A 290 -27.40 3.98 -17.82
CA PRO A 290 -28.50 4.11 -16.88
C PRO A 290 -28.00 4.50 -15.48
N ARG A 291 -28.92 4.98 -14.63
CA ARG A 291 -28.63 5.16 -13.21
C ARG A 291 -28.19 3.80 -12.62
N PRO A 292 -27.06 3.74 -11.89
CA PRO A 292 -26.59 2.49 -11.32
C PRO A 292 -27.52 2.02 -10.19
N ARG A 293 -27.58 0.71 -9.96
CA ARG A 293 -28.38 0.13 -8.86
C ARG A 293 -27.86 0.58 -7.49
N ARG A 294 -26.55 0.67 -7.34
CA ARG A 294 -25.83 1.07 -6.12
C ARG A 294 -25.17 2.43 -6.32
N THR A 295 -24.98 3.16 -5.24
CA THR A 295 -24.27 4.44 -5.26
C THR A 295 -22.79 4.22 -5.59
N LEU A 296 -22.26 5.02 -6.51
CA LEU A 296 -20.83 5.00 -6.83
C LEU A 296 -20.15 6.05 -5.94
N ARG A 297 -19.25 5.62 -5.06
CA ARG A 297 -18.52 6.51 -4.15
C ARG A 297 -17.06 6.63 -4.59
N PHE A 298 -16.56 7.86 -4.52
CA PHE A 298 -15.17 8.21 -4.77
C PHE A 298 -14.59 8.82 -3.48
N LEU A 299 -13.39 8.37 -3.10
CA LEU A 299 -12.77 8.75 -1.83
C LEU A 299 -11.30 9.11 -2.04
N TRP A 300 -10.91 10.27 -1.48
CA TRP A 300 -9.54 10.72 -1.40
C TRP A 300 -9.13 10.93 0.05
N VAL A 301 -8.07 10.27 0.49
CA VAL A 301 -7.62 10.23 1.90
C VAL A 301 -6.13 10.55 2.01
N PRO A 302 -5.61 10.90 3.20
CA PRO A 302 -4.18 10.79 3.47
C PRO A 302 -3.84 9.34 3.82
N GLU A 303 -2.92 8.74 3.08
CA GLU A 303 -2.42 7.40 3.34
C GLU A 303 -1.63 7.37 4.67
N MET A 304 -1.83 6.42 5.58
CA MET A 304 -2.95 5.46 5.71
C MET A 304 -3.97 5.93 6.77
N THR A 305 -3.58 6.89 7.60
CA THR A 305 -4.34 7.39 8.76
C THR A 305 -5.71 7.95 8.36
N GLY A 306 -5.83 8.52 7.16
CA GLY A 306 -7.09 8.99 6.60
C GLY A 306 -8.12 7.89 6.38
N THR A 307 -7.67 6.71 5.93
CA THR A 307 -8.54 5.54 5.75
C THR A 307 -9.09 5.03 7.07
N TYR A 308 -8.24 4.94 8.11
CA TYR A 308 -8.68 4.61 9.47
C TYR A 308 -9.72 5.61 9.99
N LEU A 309 -9.46 6.91 9.84
CA LEU A 309 -10.38 7.97 10.27
C LEU A 309 -11.73 7.91 9.54
N TYR A 310 -11.69 7.75 8.22
CA TYR A 310 -12.89 7.65 7.40
C TYR A 310 -13.74 6.44 7.82
N LEU A 311 -13.12 5.25 7.90
CA LEU A 311 -13.85 4.03 8.25
C LEU A 311 -14.37 4.04 9.69
N ALA A 312 -13.58 4.52 10.65
CA ALA A 312 -14.00 4.65 12.05
C ALA A 312 -15.17 5.65 12.21
N SER A 313 -15.25 6.66 11.34
CA SER A 313 -16.34 7.64 11.33
C SER A 313 -17.59 7.15 10.57
N HIS A 314 -17.45 6.08 9.78
CA HIS A 314 -18.51 5.54 8.92
C HIS A 314 -18.75 4.04 9.13
N GLU A 315 -18.68 3.55 10.37
CA GLU A 315 -18.85 2.10 10.64
C GLU A 315 -20.17 1.53 10.10
N ALA A 316 -21.25 2.32 10.12
CA ALA A 316 -22.54 1.92 9.57
C ALA A 316 -22.55 1.75 8.04
N GLU A 317 -21.62 2.39 7.33
CA GLU A 317 -21.49 2.27 5.87
C GLU A 317 -20.67 1.05 5.43
N ILE A 318 -19.83 0.50 6.32
CA ILE A 318 -18.97 -0.64 6.02
C ILE A 318 -19.82 -1.81 5.52
N ALA A 319 -20.91 -2.13 6.21
CA ALA A 319 -21.82 -3.22 5.84
C ALA A 319 -22.54 -2.99 4.49
N ARG A 320 -22.72 -1.72 4.08
CA ARG A 320 -23.34 -1.32 2.81
C ARG A 320 -22.34 -1.22 1.65
N THR A 321 -21.03 -1.32 1.94
CA THR A 321 -20.00 -1.25 0.91
C THR A 321 -19.76 -2.65 0.34
N VAL A 322 -20.23 -2.88 -0.89
CA VAL A 322 -20.25 -4.22 -1.48
C VAL A 322 -18.89 -4.64 -2.03
N ALA A 323 -18.08 -3.68 -2.48
CA ALA A 323 -16.71 -3.86 -2.92
C ALA A 323 -16.02 -2.50 -3.03
N ALA A 324 -14.68 -2.51 -3.08
CA ALA A 324 -13.91 -1.31 -3.39
C ALA A 324 -12.78 -1.60 -4.38
N LEU A 325 -12.17 -0.55 -4.93
CA LEU A 325 -10.95 -0.61 -5.72
C LEU A 325 -10.01 0.50 -5.27
N ASN A 326 -8.77 0.14 -4.96
CA ASN A 326 -7.71 1.11 -4.65
C ASN A 326 -6.88 1.41 -5.91
N LEU A 327 -6.63 2.70 -6.16
CA LEU A 327 -5.71 3.17 -7.20
C LEU A 327 -4.48 3.81 -6.55
N ASP A 328 -3.36 3.15 -6.72
CA ASP A 328 -2.05 3.63 -6.28
C ASP A 328 -1.08 3.61 -7.46
N MET A 329 -0.32 4.68 -7.67
CA MET A 329 0.76 4.69 -8.67
C MET A 329 0.30 4.20 -10.05
N VAL A 330 -0.80 4.73 -10.58
CA VAL A 330 -1.47 4.25 -11.82
C VAL A 330 -1.10 5.05 -13.07
N GLY A 331 -0.08 5.91 -13.03
CA GLY A 331 0.22 6.87 -14.08
C GLY A 331 1.44 6.57 -14.94
N GLU A 332 2.30 5.64 -14.56
CA GLU A 332 3.64 5.53 -15.15
C GLU A 332 3.69 5.19 -16.64
N ASP A 333 4.74 5.70 -17.28
CA ASP A 333 5.27 5.16 -18.52
C ASP A 333 6.15 3.94 -18.24
N GLU A 334 5.63 2.74 -18.53
CA GLU A 334 6.29 1.48 -18.21
C GLU A 334 7.67 1.33 -18.91
N ALA A 335 7.88 2.03 -20.03
CA ALA A 335 9.16 2.00 -20.74
C ALA A 335 10.24 2.85 -20.05
N GLN A 336 9.85 3.90 -19.33
CA GLN A 336 10.78 4.78 -18.61
C GLN A 336 11.09 4.28 -17.21
N THR A 337 10.10 3.70 -16.52
CA THR A 337 10.22 3.28 -15.13
C THR A 337 10.56 1.80 -14.96
N GLY A 338 10.34 0.99 -16.00
CA GLY A 338 10.51 -0.48 -15.93
C GLY A 338 9.36 -1.20 -15.24
N SER A 339 8.29 -0.49 -14.89
CA SER A 339 7.16 -1.04 -14.16
C SER A 339 6.26 -1.95 -14.99
N SER A 340 5.36 -2.62 -14.28
CA SER A 340 4.37 -3.51 -14.87
C SER A 340 3.01 -3.22 -14.25
N TRP A 341 1.96 -3.34 -15.07
CA TRP A 341 0.61 -3.07 -14.61
C TRP A 341 0.08 -4.24 -13.79
N LEU A 342 0.14 -4.10 -12.47
CA LEU A 342 -0.24 -5.14 -11.53
C LEU A 342 -1.67 -4.97 -11.07
N LEU A 343 -2.36 -6.11 -10.97
CA LEU A 343 -3.58 -6.27 -10.20
C LEU A 343 -3.22 -7.09 -8.96
N VAL A 344 -3.30 -6.48 -7.79
CA VAL A 344 -3.06 -7.14 -6.50
C VAL A 344 -4.39 -7.71 -6.01
N ARG A 345 -4.45 -9.03 -5.78
CA ARG A 345 -5.64 -9.69 -5.25
C ARG A 345 -5.79 -9.41 -3.73
N PRO A 346 -7.03 -9.41 -3.19
CA PRO A 346 -7.24 -9.44 -1.74
C PRO A 346 -6.60 -10.66 -1.09
N SER A 347 -6.34 -10.58 0.22
CA SER A 347 -5.90 -11.71 1.04
C SER A 347 -6.91 -12.86 0.97
N GLU A 348 -6.40 -14.09 1.02
CA GLU A 348 -7.23 -15.28 1.14
C GLU A 348 -7.95 -15.34 2.50
N ALA A 349 -7.58 -14.51 3.49
CA ALA A 349 -8.36 -14.33 4.72
C ALA A 349 -9.70 -13.60 4.49
N LEU A 350 -9.86 -12.92 3.35
CA LEU A 350 -11.12 -12.32 2.90
C LEU A 350 -11.41 -12.69 1.43
N PRO A 351 -11.80 -13.94 1.13
CA PRO A 351 -12.11 -14.34 -0.24
C PRO A 351 -13.30 -13.54 -0.79
N HIS A 352 -13.13 -12.94 -1.97
CA HIS A 352 -14.13 -12.02 -2.52
C HIS A 352 -14.15 -12.03 -4.05
N PHE A 353 -15.33 -11.78 -4.65
CA PHE A 353 -15.51 -11.70 -6.12
C PHE A 353 -14.74 -10.55 -6.78
N ALA A 354 -14.26 -9.58 -5.99
CA ALA A 354 -13.85 -8.26 -6.46
C ALA A 354 -12.66 -8.34 -7.44
N ALA A 355 -11.66 -9.18 -7.14
CA ALA A 355 -10.51 -9.37 -8.02
C ALA A 355 -10.90 -10.04 -9.35
N ASP A 356 -11.76 -11.06 -9.32
CA ASP A 356 -12.14 -11.80 -10.53
C ASP A 356 -13.00 -10.93 -11.47
N LEU A 357 -13.84 -10.05 -10.94
CA LEU A 357 -14.53 -9.03 -11.75
C LEU A 357 -13.54 -8.07 -12.41
N LEU A 358 -12.57 -7.54 -11.64
CA LEU A 358 -11.57 -6.62 -12.15
C LEU A 358 -10.69 -7.27 -13.23
N GLU A 359 -10.27 -8.52 -13.02
CA GLU A 359 -9.55 -9.30 -14.02
C GLU A 359 -10.36 -9.45 -15.30
N ALA A 360 -11.62 -9.89 -15.22
CA ALA A 360 -12.45 -10.11 -16.40
C ALA A 360 -12.72 -8.83 -17.20
N LEU A 361 -12.79 -7.68 -16.54
CA LEU A 361 -12.86 -6.37 -17.18
C LEU A 361 -11.54 -5.98 -17.85
N ARG A 362 -10.39 -6.27 -17.23
CA ARG A 362 -9.06 -5.98 -17.79
C ARG A 362 -8.83 -6.72 -19.11
N GLU A 363 -9.34 -7.93 -19.26
CA GLU A 363 -9.20 -8.72 -20.48
C GLU A 363 -9.92 -8.11 -21.69
N GLN A 364 -10.85 -7.16 -21.47
CA GLN A 364 -11.49 -6.41 -22.55
C GLN A 364 -10.52 -5.45 -23.25
N PHE A 365 -9.38 -5.12 -22.63
CA PHE A 365 -8.34 -4.26 -23.19
C PHE A 365 -7.36 -5.01 -24.09
N TRP A 366 -7.46 -6.33 -24.19
CA TRP A 366 -6.68 -7.11 -25.14
C TRP A 366 -7.15 -6.81 -26.57
N GLY A 367 -6.48 -5.84 -27.20
CA GLY A 367 -6.80 -5.37 -28.54
C GLY A 367 -6.61 -6.44 -29.60
N ALA A 368 -7.16 -6.22 -30.80
CA ALA A 368 -6.88 -7.08 -31.95
C ALA A 368 -5.47 -6.77 -32.50
N GLY A 369 -4.49 -7.62 -32.21
CA GLY A 369 -3.15 -7.56 -32.79
C GLY A 369 -3.13 -8.18 -34.18
N HIS A 370 -2.45 -7.52 -35.13
CA HIS A 370 -2.17 -8.12 -36.43
C HIS A 370 -1.16 -9.26 -36.27
N THR A 371 -1.46 -10.43 -36.84
CA THR A 371 -0.47 -11.49 -37.05
C THR A 371 -0.07 -11.52 -38.53
N PHE A 372 1.01 -12.24 -38.87
CA PHE A 372 1.48 -12.35 -40.26
C PHE A 372 0.35 -12.75 -41.24
N ASP A 373 -0.65 -13.53 -40.78
CA ASP A 373 -1.77 -14.01 -41.59
C ASP A 373 -3.16 -13.87 -40.91
N GLY A 374 -3.37 -12.91 -40.00
CA GLY A 374 -4.66 -12.78 -39.30
C GLY A 374 -4.74 -11.77 -38.15
N ARG A 375 -5.63 -12.06 -37.19
CA ARG A 375 -5.82 -11.28 -35.96
C ARG A 375 -5.73 -12.17 -34.73
N SER A 376 -4.94 -11.77 -33.74
CA SER A 376 -4.92 -12.34 -32.39
C SER A 376 -5.30 -11.25 -31.37
N ARG A 377 -5.38 -11.57 -30.08
CA ARG A 377 -5.61 -10.58 -29.02
C ARG A 377 -4.53 -10.57 -27.94
N PRO A 378 -3.27 -10.24 -28.29
CA PRO A 378 -2.21 -10.23 -27.31
C PRO A 378 -2.33 -8.99 -26.42
N PRO A 379 -1.95 -9.07 -25.14
CA PRO A 379 -1.66 -7.87 -24.37
C PRO A 379 -0.47 -7.13 -25.01
N LEU A 380 -0.61 -5.83 -25.24
CA LEU A 380 0.44 -5.00 -25.84
C LEU A 380 1.22 -4.20 -24.80
N TYR A 381 1.17 -4.62 -23.54
CA TYR A 381 1.79 -3.96 -22.38
C TYR A 381 2.14 -5.01 -21.32
N ARG A 382 3.09 -4.67 -20.43
CA ARG A 382 3.49 -5.54 -19.31
C ARG A 382 2.38 -5.55 -18.26
N HIS A 383 1.89 -6.72 -17.90
CA HIS A 383 0.88 -6.85 -16.85
C HIS A 383 1.01 -8.18 -16.12
N ALA A 384 0.50 -8.22 -14.88
CA ALA A 384 0.33 -9.47 -14.14
C ALA A 384 -0.87 -9.38 -13.20
N VAL A 385 -1.40 -10.54 -12.79
CA VAL A 385 -2.16 -10.66 -11.55
C VAL A 385 -1.18 -11.19 -10.53
N VAL A 386 -1.09 -10.54 -9.38
CA VAL A 386 -0.19 -10.95 -8.30
C VAL A 386 -0.98 -11.30 -7.04
N PRO A 387 -0.44 -12.19 -6.18
CA PRO A 387 -1.01 -12.47 -4.87
C PRO A 387 -1.13 -11.21 -4.01
N TYR A 388 -1.81 -11.35 -2.88
CA TYR A 388 -1.92 -10.28 -1.91
C TYR A 388 -0.56 -9.76 -1.46
N SER A 389 -0.46 -8.43 -1.42
CA SER A 389 0.63 -7.68 -0.82
C SER A 389 0.01 -6.46 -0.15
N ASN A 390 0.52 -6.05 1.01
CA ASN A 390 0.16 -4.80 1.66
C ASN A 390 0.89 -3.62 0.98
N GLY A 391 0.68 -2.40 1.46
CA GLY A 391 1.46 -1.23 1.04
C GLY A 391 0.67 -0.06 0.47
N SER A 392 -0.66 -0.10 0.52
CA SER A 392 -1.54 1.04 0.21
C SER A 392 -2.89 0.83 0.90
N ASP A 393 -3.83 1.76 0.78
CA ASP A 393 -5.10 1.78 1.54
C ASP A 393 -5.95 0.49 1.41
N HIS A 394 -5.80 -0.28 0.31
CA HIS A 394 -6.56 -1.52 0.08
C HIS A 394 -6.45 -2.53 1.20
N TYR A 395 -5.31 -2.57 1.89
CA TYR A 395 -5.10 -3.54 2.96
C TYR A 395 -6.02 -3.26 4.17
N ILE A 396 -6.34 -1.99 4.46
CA ILE A 396 -7.25 -1.65 5.57
C ILE A 396 -8.67 -2.06 5.24
N PHE A 397 -9.14 -1.75 4.02
CA PHE A 397 -10.47 -2.16 3.57
C PHE A 397 -10.60 -3.68 3.50
N GLY A 398 -9.54 -4.35 3.02
CA GLY A 398 -9.46 -5.79 2.85
C GLY A 398 -9.23 -6.59 4.14
N ASP A 399 -9.03 -5.94 5.28
CA ASP A 399 -8.94 -6.60 6.57
C ASP A 399 -10.28 -7.29 6.89
N PRO A 400 -10.30 -8.58 7.33
CA PRO A 400 -11.55 -9.30 7.60
C PRO A 400 -12.47 -8.66 8.66
N THR A 401 -11.95 -7.83 9.56
CA THR A 401 -12.76 -7.07 10.54
C THR A 401 -13.44 -5.83 9.93
N VAL A 402 -12.97 -5.38 8.76
CA VAL A 402 -13.62 -4.37 7.92
C VAL A 402 -14.50 -5.06 6.86
N GLY A 403 -13.97 -6.04 6.15
CA GLY A 403 -14.75 -6.96 5.31
C GLY A 403 -15.16 -6.41 3.95
N ILE A 404 -14.37 -5.49 3.37
CA ILE A 404 -14.61 -4.91 2.05
C ILE A 404 -13.57 -5.46 1.07
N GLY A 405 -14.01 -6.32 0.14
CA GLY A 405 -13.13 -6.88 -0.89
C GLY A 405 -12.55 -5.78 -1.78
N THR A 406 -11.24 -5.53 -1.64
CA THR A 406 -10.56 -4.38 -2.24
C THR A 406 -9.28 -4.81 -2.95
N PRO A 407 -9.33 -5.19 -4.23
CA PRO A 407 -8.13 -5.28 -5.05
C PRO A 407 -7.48 -3.89 -5.22
N MET A 408 -6.21 -3.90 -5.61
CA MET A 408 -5.46 -2.70 -5.98
C MET A 408 -4.98 -2.77 -7.42
N LEU A 409 -5.05 -1.65 -8.13
CA LEU A 409 -4.28 -1.43 -9.37
C LEU A 409 -3.05 -0.60 -9.04
N VAL A 410 -1.88 -1.06 -9.50
CA VAL A 410 -0.59 -0.41 -9.24
C VAL A 410 0.37 -0.61 -10.40
N GLN A 411 1.25 0.35 -10.66
CA GLN A 411 2.45 0.15 -11.49
C GLN A 411 3.63 -0.15 -10.57
N TRP A 412 4.12 -1.39 -10.62
CA TRP A 412 5.23 -1.83 -9.79
C TRP A 412 6.05 -2.94 -10.49
N PRO A 413 7.37 -3.07 -10.23
CA PRO A 413 8.23 -2.15 -9.48
C PRO A 413 8.48 -0.82 -10.22
N ASP A 414 8.75 0.27 -9.50
CA ASP A 414 9.05 1.58 -10.08
C ASP A 414 10.47 2.04 -9.73
N ARG A 415 11.22 2.44 -10.76
CA ARG A 415 12.59 2.93 -10.65
C ARG A 415 12.68 4.24 -9.86
N PHE A 416 11.70 5.12 -9.97
CA PHE A 416 11.73 6.46 -9.36
C PHE A 416 10.91 6.56 -8.07
N TYR A 417 10.40 5.43 -7.57
CA TYR A 417 9.53 5.35 -6.41
C TYR A 417 10.10 6.12 -5.21
N HIS A 418 9.30 7.03 -4.66
CA HIS A 418 9.69 7.85 -3.52
C HIS A 418 10.99 8.64 -3.74
N THR A 419 11.23 9.16 -4.94
CA THR A 419 12.40 10.02 -5.21
C THR A 419 12.01 11.35 -5.86
N THR A 420 12.92 12.31 -5.85
CA THR A 420 12.78 13.55 -6.65
C THR A 420 12.64 13.30 -8.16
N GLY A 421 12.92 12.08 -8.63
CA GLY A 421 12.74 11.65 -10.00
C GLY A 421 11.28 11.33 -10.37
N ASP A 422 10.38 11.15 -9.39
CA ASP A 422 8.94 10.93 -9.63
C ASP A 422 8.26 12.23 -10.10
N THR A 423 8.33 12.44 -11.40
CA THR A 423 8.00 13.70 -12.07
C THR A 423 7.06 13.48 -13.25
N LEU A 424 6.34 14.54 -13.65
CA LEU A 424 5.27 14.45 -14.66
C LEU A 424 5.71 13.90 -16.04
N ASP A 425 6.98 13.99 -16.39
CA ASP A 425 7.52 13.42 -17.64
C ASP A 425 7.60 11.89 -17.62
N LYS A 426 7.50 11.26 -16.45
CA LYS A 426 7.39 9.80 -16.26
C LYS A 426 5.93 9.34 -16.28
N VAL A 427 4.97 10.26 -16.34
CA VAL A 427 3.54 9.97 -16.34
C VAL A 427 3.01 9.91 -17.77
N SER A 428 2.46 8.75 -18.15
CA SER A 428 1.91 8.43 -19.45
C SER A 428 0.40 8.68 -19.50
N ALA A 429 -0.04 9.55 -20.43
CA ALA A 429 -1.45 9.77 -20.69
C ALA A 429 -2.16 8.47 -21.15
N LYS A 430 -1.47 7.61 -21.91
CA LYS A 430 -2.03 6.33 -22.37
C LYS A 430 -2.27 5.38 -21.21
N THR A 431 -1.32 5.32 -20.27
CA THR A 431 -1.45 4.52 -19.05
C THR A 431 -2.61 5.03 -18.20
N LEU A 432 -2.71 6.34 -17.99
CA LEU A 432 -3.80 6.96 -17.25
C LEU A 432 -5.16 6.68 -17.90
N GLN A 433 -5.29 6.79 -19.22
CA GLN A 433 -6.54 6.44 -19.92
C GLN A 433 -6.94 4.99 -19.65
N ARG A 434 -6.01 4.05 -19.82
CA ARG A 434 -6.26 2.62 -19.62
C ARG A 434 -6.70 2.32 -18.18
N ASN A 435 -5.94 2.81 -17.21
CA ASN A 435 -6.19 2.53 -15.79
C ASN A 435 -7.47 3.21 -15.29
N THR A 436 -7.71 4.46 -15.70
CA THR A 436 -8.95 5.19 -15.38
C THR A 436 -10.17 4.51 -15.98
N THR A 437 -10.08 4.07 -17.24
CA THR A 437 -11.16 3.33 -17.91
C THR A 437 -11.46 2.03 -17.20
N LEU A 438 -10.45 1.25 -16.82
CA LEU A 438 -10.66 0.00 -16.08
C LEU A 438 -11.31 0.27 -14.72
N ALA A 439 -10.82 1.26 -13.99
CA ALA A 439 -11.35 1.63 -12.67
C ALA A 439 -12.81 2.10 -12.74
N ALA A 440 -13.14 2.98 -13.67
CA ALA A 440 -14.50 3.44 -13.91
C ALA A 440 -15.42 2.30 -14.35
N SER A 441 -14.93 1.40 -15.22
CA SER A 441 -15.68 0.21 -15.66
C SER A 441 -15.95 -0.75 -14.52
N TYR A 442 -14.97 -0.97 -13.65
CA TYR A 442 -15.11 -1.80 -12.45
C TYR A 442 -16.16 -1.22 -11.51
N LEU A 443 -16.05 0.06 -11.17
CA LEU A 443 -16.95 0.76 -10.27
C LEU A 443 -18.40 0.68 -10.79
N TYR A 444 -18.61 0.98 -12.07
CA TYR A 444 -19.92 0.91 -12.69
C TYR A 444 -20.46 -0.51 -12.82
N ALA A 445 -19.62 -1.49 -13.22
CA ALA A 445 -20.05 -2.88 -13.36
C ALA A 445 -20.51 -3.47 -12.03
N ALA A 446 -19.72 -3.30 -10.96
CA ALA A 446 -20.11 -3.72 -9.62
C ALA A 446 -21.34 -2.93 -9.11
N GLY A 447 -21.40 -1.63 -9.40
CA GLY A 447 -22.49 -0.75 -8.98
C GLY A 447 -23.82 -1.08 -9.67
N ASN A 448 -23.78 -1.62 -10.88
CA ASN A 448 -24.96 -1.95 -11.67
C ASN A 448 -25.31 -3.45 -11.71
N ALA A 449 -24.45 -4.32 -11.19
CA ALA A 449 -24.65 -5.77 -11.23
C ALA A 449 -25.96 -6.19 -10.56
N GLY A 450 -26.78 -6.94 -11.31
CA GLY A 450 -27.98 -7.62 -10.84
C GLY A 450 -27.85 -9.14 -10.95
N PRO A 451 -28.98 -9.87 -10.97
CA PRO A 451 -28.97 -11.34 -11.00
C PRO A 451 -28.19 -11.93 -12.19
N THR A 452 -28.39 -11.40 -13.40
CA THR A 452 -27.72 -11.89 -14.61
C THR A 452 -26.20 -11.67 -14.58
N GLU A 453 -25.74 -10.50 -14.14
CA GLU A 453 -24.32 -10.20 -13.96
C GLU A 453 -23.70 -11.10 -12.88
N THR A 454 -24.45 -11.38 -11.81
CA THR A 454 -24.01 -12.23 -10.71
C THR A 454 -23.82 -13.67 -11.16
N ASP A 455 -24.78 -14.25 -11.90
CA ASP A 455 -24.67 -15.61 -12.43
C ASP A 455 -23.53 -15.76 -13.45
N TRP A 456 -23.35 -14.73 -14.28
CA TRP A 456 -22.20 -14.66 -15.19
C TRP A 456 -20.88 -14.63 -14.41
N LEU A 457 -20.79 -13.80 -13.37
CA LEU A 457 -19.57 -13.65 -12.58
C LEU A 457 -19.24 -14.94 -11.80
N ALA A 458 -20.25 -15.67 -11.29
CA ALA A 458 -20.02 -16.98 -10.68
C ALA A 458 -19.38 -17.98 -11.65
N SER A 459 -19.82 -17.98 -12.91
CA SER A 459 -19.27 -18.84 -13.96
C SER A 459 -17.83 -18.43 -14.32
N GLU A 460 -17.58 -17.12 -14.41
CA GLU A 460 -16.26 -16.54 -14.67
C GLU A 460 -15.27 -16.86 -13.54
N MET A 461 -15.69 -16.71 -12.28
CA MET A 461 -14.92 -17.06 -11.10
C MET A 461 -14.53 -18.53 -11.10
N ASN A 462 -15.47 -19.44 -11.42
CA ASN A 462 -15.18 -20.87 -11.54
C ASN A 462 -14.14 -21.16 -12.63
N ALA A 463 -14.30 -20.60 -13.82
CA ALA A 463 -13.37 -20.81 -14.92
C ALA A 463 -11.94 -20.36 -14.55
N ARG A 464 -11.81 -19.18 -13.94
CA ARG A 464 -10.53 -18.64 -13.48
C ARG A 464 -9.91 -19.47 -12.37
N PHE A 465 -10.70 -19.87 -11.38
CA PHE A 465 -10.23 -20.73 -10.29
C PHE A 465 -9.67 -22.06 -10.82
N ILE A 466 -10.41 -22.73 -11.72
CA ILE A 466 -9.98 -23.99 -12.33
C ILE A 466 -8.68 -23.81 -13.11
N ALA A 467 -8.58 -22.74 -13.91
CA ALA A 467 -7.37 -22.45 -14.68
C ALA A 467 -6.15 -22.22 -13.77
N ARG A 468 -6.31 -21.40 -12.72
CA ARG A 468 -5.25 -21.12 -11.74
C ARG A 468 -4.82 -22.37 -10.98
N LEU A 469 -5.77 -23.13 -10.44
CA LEU A 469 -5.47 -24.35 -9.69
C LEU A 469 -4.81 -25.41 -10.59
N SER A 470 -5.28 -25.58 -11.83
CA SER A 470 -4.67 -26.50 -12.78
C SER A 470 -3.22 -26.11 -13.10
N HIS A 471 -2.95 -24.82 -13.28
CA HIS A 471 -1.60 -24.32 -13.54
C HIS A 471 -0.69 -24.45 -12.31
N GLU A 472 -1.20 -24.15 -11.11
CA GLU A 472 -0.50 -24.28 -9.84
C GLU A 472 -0.07 -25.75 -9.60
N LEU A 473 -1.00 -26.70 -9.74
CA LEU A 473 -0.72 -28.14 -9.61
C LEU A 473 0.27 -28.63 -10.67
N GLN A 474 0.14 -28.20 -11.93
CA GLN A 474 1.07 -28.60 -12.98
C GLN A 474 2.48 -28.06 -12.75
N SER A 475 2.60 -26.81 -12.30
CA SER A 475 3.88 -26.20 -11.96
C SER A 475 4.55 -26.93 -10.79
N ALA A 476 3.77 -27.33 -9.79
CA ALA A 476 4.22 -28.15 -8.69
C ALA A 476 4.77 -29.51 -9.14
N VAL A 477 4.08 -30.18 -10.08
CA VAL A 477 4.54 -31.47 -10.63
C VAL A 477 5.87 -31.30 -11.35
N SER A 478 6.00 -30.24 -12.15
CA SER A 478 7.24 -29.92 -12.84
C SER A 478 8.40 -29.67 -11.87
N ALA A 479 8.16 -28.92 -10.78
CA ALA A 479 9.15 -28.68 -9.73
C ALA A 479 9.55 -29.99 -9.01
N ALA A 480 8.57 -30.81 -8.62
CA ALA A 480 8.80 -32.10 -7.95
C ALA A 480 9.65 -33.05 -8.80
N LEU A 481 9.30 -33.21 -10.08
CA LEU A 481 10.05 -34.06 -11.02
C LEU A 481 11.41 -33.45 -11.39
N GLY A 482 11.55 -32.12 -11.31
CA GLY A 482 12.80 -31.39 -11.48
C GLY A 482 13.79 -31.55 -10.32
N GLY A 483 13.33 -32.08 -9.17
CA GLY A 483 14.14 -32.23 -7.97
C GLY A 483 14.17 -31.01 -7.06
N ASP A 484 13.21 -30.08 -7.21
CA ASP A 484 13.08 -28.95 -6.31
C ASP A 484 12.70 -29.42 -4.90
N ALA A 485 13.09 -28.63 -3.90
CA ALA A 485 12.76 -28.91 -2.51
C ALA A 485 11.24 -28.90 -2.30
N PRO A 486 10.67 -29.89 -1.58
CA PRO A 486 9.25 -29.93 -1.34
C PRO A 486 8.78 -28.73 -0.52
N PRO A 487 7.53 -28.27 -0.71
CA PRO A 487 6.94 -27.21 0.11
C PRO A 487 6.83 -27.66 1.58
N GLY A 488 6.66 -26.69 2.50
CA GLY A 488 6.42 -26.97 3.91
C GLY A 488 5.12 -27.75 4.15
N VAL A 489 4.01 -27.24 3.62
CA VAL A 489 2.66 -27.85 3.73
C VAL A 489 2.34 -28.76 2.54
N SER A 490 1.60 -29.84 2.80
CA SER A 490 1.23 -30.82 1.76
C SER A 490 0.28 -30.24 0.71
N TRP A 491 0.42 -30.72 -0.53
CA TRP A 491 -0.44 -30.32 -1.64
C TRP A 491 -1.90 -30.69 -1.42
N GLU A 492 -2.17 -31.78 -0.68
CA GLU A 492 -3.54 -32.13 -0.26
C GLU A 492 -4.21 -30.99 0.52
N ARG A 493 -3.49 -30.40 1.48
CA ARG A 493 -3.99 -29.26 2.26
C ARG A 493 -4.10 -28.00 1.40
N LYS A 494 -3.14 -27.75 0.50
CA LYS A 494 -3.15 -26.58 -0.40
C LYS A 494 -4.39 -26.54 -1.29
N TRP A 495 -4.67 -27.62 -2.03
CA TRP A 495 -5.81 -27.61 -2.95
C TRP A 495 -7.15 -27.54 -2.19
N GLN A 496 -7.25 -28.20 -1.02
CA GLN A 496 -8.43 -28.11 -0.15
C GLN A 496 -8.65 -26.68 0.33
N PHE A 497 -7.59 -26.01 0.80
CA PHE A 497 -7.62 -24.61 1.21
C PHE A 497 -8.08 -23.70 0.06
N ARG A 498 -7.46 -23.78 -1.12
CA ARG A 498 -7.83 -22.99 -2.31
C ARG A 498 -9.29 -23.21 -2.71
N THR A 499 -9.76 -24.46 -2.66
CA THR A 499 -11.15 -24.80 -2.98
C THR A 499 -12.13 -24.23 -1.95
N GLN A 500 -11.78 -24.27 -0.66
CA GLN A 500 -12.57 -23.67 0.40
C GLN A 500 -12.64 -22.14 0.26
N GLN A 501 -11.51 -21.48 0.00
CA GLN A 501 -11.50 -20.02 -0.18
C GLN A 501 -12.30 -19.62 -1.42
N HIS A 502 -12.22 -20.38 -2.50
CA HIS A 502 -13.05 -20.15 -3.67
C HIS A 502 -14.57 -20.28 -3.39
N ALA A 503 -14.98 -21.26 -2.57
CA ALA A 503 -16.37 -21.39 -2.15
C ALA A 503 -16.85 -20.19 -1.30
N LEU A 504 -15.99 -19.66 -0.44
CA LEU A 504 -16.25 -18.43 0.32
C LEU A 504 -16.34 -17.21 -0.62
N ALA A 505 -15.45 -17.12 -1.60
CA ALA A 505 -15.50 -16.06 -2.61
C ALA A 505 -16.79 -16.10 -3.42
N LEU A 506 -17.28 -17.28 -3.84
CA LEU A 506 -18.59 -17.42 -4.49
C LEU A 506 -19.73 -16.94 -3.60
N THR A 507 -19.64 -17.17 -2.28
CA THR A 507 -20.65 -16.68 -1.32
C THR A 507 -20.68 -15.15 -1.28
N SER A 508 -19.53 -14.48 -1.46
CA SER A 508 -19.47 -13.00 -1.51
C SER A 508 -20.32 -12.37 -2.62
N LEU A 509 -20.70 -13.13 -3.67
CA LEU A 509 -21.63 -12.68 -4.70
C LEU A 509 -23.02 -12.30 -4.17
N GLN A 510 -23.38 -12.76 -2.96
CA GLN A 510 -24.59 -12.34 -2.27
C GLN A 510 -24.62 -10.84 -1.96
N LYS A 511 -23.46 -10.17 -1.91
CA LYS A 511 -23.37 -8.70 -1.85
C LYS A 511 -23.88 -8.02 -3.14
N LEU A 512 -23.78 -8.69 -4.29
CA LEU A 512 -24.33 -8.20 -5.58
C LEU A 512 -25.78 -8.64 -5.80
N ASN A 513 -26.15 -9.84 -5.34
CA ASN A 513 -27.51 -10.35 -5.40
C ASN A 513 -27.80 -11.19 -4.14
N PRO A 514 -28.52 -10.65 -3.14
CA PRO A 514 -28.80 -11.38 -1.89
C PRO A 514 -29.55 -12.71 -2.06
N GLN A 515 -30.20 -12.92 -3.21
CA GLN A 515 -30.90 -14.17 -3.55
C GLN A 515 -30.01 -15.21 -4.25
N PHE A 516 -28.75 -14.89 -4.54
CA PHE A 516 -27.82 -15.80 -5.19
C PHE A 516 -27.52 -17.02 -4.31
N ASP A 517 -27.68 -18.21 -4.88
CA ASP A 517 -27.31 -19.48 -4.26
C ASP A 517 -25.95 -19.96 -4.79
N PRO A 518 -24.88 -19.91 -3.97
CA PRO A 518 -23.55 -20.34 -4.39
C PRO A 518 -23.43 -21.87 -4.53
N ALA A 519 -24.37 -22.67 -4.01
CA ALA A 519 -24.22 -24.11 -3.87
C ALA A 519 -23.84 -24.81 -5.19
N LYS A 520 -24.55 -24.50 -6.28
CA LYS A 520 -24.30 -25.10 -7.59
C LYS A 520 -22.90 -24.75 -8.12
N ALA A 521 -22.49 -23.49 -8.00
CA ALA A 521 -21.18 -23.03 -8.45
C ALA A 521 -20.06 -23.66 -7.62
N THR A 522 -20.25 -23.75 -6.30
CA THR A 522 -19.33 -24.37 -5.35
C THR A 522 -19.17 -25.87 -5.63
N THR A 523 -20.26 -26.62 -5.80
CA THR A 523 -20.21 -28.05 -6.12
C THR A 523 -19.48 -28.30 -7.44
N HIS A 524 -19.72 -27.46 -8.45
CA HIS A 524 -19.03 -27.57 -9.73
C HIS A 524 -17.52 -27.36 -9.57
N ALA A 525 -17.10 -26.27 -8.94
CA ALA A 525 -15.68 -25.97 -8.70
C ALA A 525 -14.99 -27.09 -7.91
N HIS A 526 -15.62 -27.57 -6.84
CA HIS A 526 -15.08 -28.65 -6.02
C HIS A 526 -14.91 -29.95 -6.81
N SER A 527 -15.89 -30.32 -7.64
CA SER A 527 -15.81 -31.54 -8.45
C SER A 527 -14.64 -31.54 -9.42
N ILE A 528 -14.36 -30.40 -10.06
CA ILE A 528 -13.24 -30.26 -10.99
C ILE A 528 -11.91 -30.18 -10.24
N ALA A 529 -11.83 -29.41 -9.15
CA ALA A 529 -10.64 -29.34 -8.31
C ALA A 529 -10.22 -30.72 -7.79
N ALA A 530 -11.18 -31.53 -7.32
CA ALA A 530 -10.93 -32.89 -6.86
C ALA A 530 -10.41 -33.80 -7.99
N ALA A 531 -10.95 -33.66 -9.21
CA ALA A 531 -10.47 -34.40 -10.37
C ALA A 531 -9.04 -34.00 -10.78
N LEU A 532 -8.73 -32.70 -10.80
CA LEU A 532 -7.38 -32.19 -11.06
C LEU A 532 -6.38 -32.70 -10.02
N TRP A 533 -6.74 -32.68 -8.73
CA TRP A 533 -5.90 -33.25 -7.67
C TRP A 533 -5.67 -34.75 -7.86
N ALA A 534 -6.74 -35.52 -8.13
CA ALA A 534 -6.64 -36.96 -8.32
C ALA A 534 -5.66 -37.34 -9.43
N GLN A 535 -5.56 -36.54 -10.50
CA GLN A 535 -4.62 -36.75 -11.59
C GLN A 535 -3.15 -36.54 -11.20
N GLN A 536 -2.88 -35.60 -10.28
CA GLN A 536 -1.50 -35.21 -9.92
C GLN A 536 -1.03 -35.82 -8.59
N ARG A 537 -1.93 -36.46 -7.84
CA ARG A 537 -1.67 -37.02 -6.51
C ARG A 537 -0.51 -38.02 -6.49
N GLU A 538 -0.31 -38.80 -7.55
CA GLU A 538 0.79 -39.77 -7.61
C GLU A 538 2.16 -39.11 -7.45
N VAL A 539 2.33 -37.90 -8.00
CA VAL A 539 3.59 -37.15 -7.90
C VAL A 539 3.61 -36.27 -6.65
N LEU A 540 2.51 -35.56 -6.38
CA LEU A 540 2.47 -34.52 -5.35
C LEU A 540 2.10 -35.03 -3.94
N GLY A 541 1.52 -36.22 -3.83
CA GLY A 541 0.98 -36.77 -2.58
C GLY A 541 2.03 -36.83 -1.47
N ASP A 542 3.24 -37.25 -1.82
CA ASP A 542 4.37 -37.39 -0.89
C ASP A 542 5.39 -36.24 -1.03
N TRP A 543 5.15 -35.27 -1.93
CA TRP A 543 6.04 -34.12 -2.13
C TRP A 543 5.70 -32.99 -1.14
N HIS A 544 6.08 -33.21 0.11
CA HIS A 544 5.95 -32.24 1.20
C HIS A 544 7.10 -32.41 2.20
N SER A 545 7.34 -31.39 3.02
CA SER A 545 8.34 -31.46 4.09
C SER A 545 7.91 -32.47 5.15
N ALA A 546 8.81 -33.38 5.54
CA ALA A 546 8.56 -34.37 6.57
C ALA A 546 8.55 -33.75 7.99
N GLU A 547 9.38 -32.73 8.20
CA GLU A 547 9.46 -31.97 9.45
C GLU A 547 8.94 -30.55 9.23
N VAL A 548 7.86 -30.23 9.94
CA VAL A 548 7.21 -28.91 9.89
C VAL A 548 7.31 -28.31 11.29
N ALA A 549 7.92 -27.13 11.41
CA ALA A 549 8.08 -26.46 12.70
C ALA A 549 6.70 -26.17 13.33
N ARG A 550 6.48 -26.52 14.59
CA ARG A 550 5.19 -26.33 15.27
C ARG A 550 5.37 -25.62 16.60
N LEU A 551 4.33 -24.91 17.00
CA LEU A 551 4.20 -24.46 18.38
C LEU A 551 3.99 -25.67 19.29
N ASN A 552 4.41 -25.54 20.55
CA ASN A 552 4.03 -26.52 21.57
C ASN A 552 2.50 -26.51 21.78
N PRO A 553 1.89 -27.59 22.31
CA PRO A 553 0.44 -27.69 22.41
C PRO A 553 -0.25 -26.56 23.18
N ALA A 554 0.39 -26.01 24.21
CA ALA A 554 -0.19 -24.93 25.01
C ALA A 554 -0.23 -23.61 24.21
N ASP A 555 0.88 -23.25 23.57
CA ASP A 555 0.97 -22.04 22.74
C ASP A 555 0.13 -22.15 21.47
N ALA A 556 0.03 -23.35 20.89
CA ALA A 556 -0.80 -23.62 19.73
C ALA A 556 -2.31 -23.45 20.02
N ALA A 557 -2.72 -23.58 21.29
CA ALA A 557 -4.11 -23.51 21.73
C ALA A 557 -4.58 -22.09 22.11
N LEU A 558 -3.68 -21.09 22.16
CA LEU A 558 -4.04 -19.70 22.40
C LEU A 558 -4.97 -19.18 21.31
N ILE A 559 -5.98 -18.36 21.66
CA ILE A 559 -6.97 -17.85 20.70
C ILE A 559 -6.86 -16.32 20.67
N PRO A 560 -6.13 -15.74 19.71
CA PRO A 560 -6.02 -14.29 19.60
C PRO A 560 -7.36 -13.66 19.19
N ARG A 561 -7.87 -12.77 20.03
CA ARG A 561 -9.05 -11.93 19.75
C ARG A 561 -8.64 -10.46 19.63
N ARG A 562 -8.85 -9.88 18.46
CA ARG A 562 -8.52 -8.48 18.18
C ARG A 562 -9.46 -7.53 18.92
N ARG A 563 -8.91 -6.45 19.48
CA ARG A 563 -9.68 -5.40 20.18
C ARG A 563 -10.17 -4.27 19.27
N TYR A 564 -9.54 -4.11 18.11
CA TYR A 564 -9.82 -3.04 17.16
C TYR A 564 -10.00 -3.60 15.75
N ARG A 565 -10.77 -2.89 14.92
CA ARG A 565 -10.87 -3.17 13.49
C ARG A 565 -9.65 -2.64 12.74
N GLY A 566 -9.38 -3.24 11.59
CA GLY A 566 -8.29 -2.90 10.69
C GLY A 566 -6.90 -3.38 11.18
N PRO A 567 -5.91 -3.37 10.30
CA PRO A 567 -4.54 -3.79 10.63
C PRO A 567 -3.96 -3.00 11.81
N VAL A 568 -2.89 -3.51 12.41
CA VAL A 568 -2.22 -2.85 13.53
C VAL A 568 -0.87 -2.30 13.08
N SER A 569 -0.73 -0.98 13.04
CA SER A 569 0.56 -0.31 12.89
C SER A 569 1.37 -0.45 14.18
N LEU A 570 2.20 -1.49 14.28
CA LEU A 570 2.88 -1.82 15.54
C LEU A 570 3.83 -0.72 16.04
N ALA A 571 4.53 -0.02 15.14
CA ALA A 571 5.58 0.94 15.48
C ALA A 571 5.14 2.00 16.52
N PRO A 572 4.00 2.71 16.34
CA PRO A 572 3.49 3.62 17.34
C PRO A 572 3.23 2.99 18.72
N HIS A 573 2.70 1.76 18.76
CA HIS A 573 2.36 1.10 20.03
C HIS A 573 3.60 0.71 20.83
N LEU A 574 4.73 0.47 20.18
CA LEU A 574 5.99 0.19 20.86
C LEU A 574 6.42 1.33 21.79
N LEU A 575 5.99 2.57 21.55
CA LEU A 575 6.29 3.72 22.42
C LEU A 575 5.75 3.59 23.85
N ARG A 576 4.80 2.68 24.07
CA ARG A 576 4.30 2.33 25.41
C ARG A 576 5.31 1.51 26.23
N LEU A 577 6.40 1.05 25.61
CA LEU A 577 7.45 0.24 26.22
C LEU A 577 8.71 1.07 26.48
N SER A 578 9.54 0.63 27.42
CA SER A 578 10.86 1.24 27.62
C SER A 578 11.75 1.08 26.40
N THR A 579 12.80 1.90 26.26
CA THR A 579 13.73 1.83 25.12
C THR A 579 14.33 0.43 24.92
N GLU A 580 14.74 -0.25 25.99
CA GLU A 580 15.30 -1.62 25.85
C GLU A 580 14.26 -2.61 25.34
N GLU A 581 13.02 -2.50 25.80
CA GLU A 581 11.93 -3.37 25.38
C GLU A 581 11.51 -3.11 23.94
N ARG A 582 11.53 -1.85 23.49
CA ARG A 582 11.33 -1.48 22.08
C ARG A 582 12.38 -2.12 21.18
N LEU A 583 13.65 -2.04 21.57
CA LEU A 583 14.75 -2.64 20.80
C LEU A 583 14.65 -4.18 20.78
N ALA A 584 14.32 -4.80 21.92
CA ALA A 584 14.11 -6.24 22.01
C ALA A 584 12.92 -6.70 21.14
N ALA A 585 11.81 -5.96 21.15
CA ALA A 585 10.63 -6.24 20.33
C ALA A 585 10.97 -6.16 18.83
N ARG A 586 11.68 -5.11 18.39
CA ARG A 586 12.14 -4.96 17.01
C ARG A 586 13.07 -6.10 16.59
N ALA A 587 14.03 -6.47 17.43
CA ALA A 587 14.95 -7.58 17.16
C ALA A 587 14.23 -8.94 17.05
N THR A 588 13.15 -9.13 17.81
CA THR A 588 12.33 -10.35 17.74
C THR A 588 11.54 -10.43 16.43
N LEU A 589 11.15 -9.29 15.88
CA LEU A 589 10.33 -9.19 14.66
C LEU A 589 11.16 -9.05 13.38
N SER A 590 12.44 -8.68 13.46
CA SER A 590 13.36 -8.57 12.31
C SER A 590 13.77 -9.93 11.70
N GLY A 591 13.05 -11.01 12.00
CA GLY A 591 13.29 -12.37 11.52
C GLY A 591 12.51 -12.70 10.25
N ARG A 592 11.92 -13.90 10.18
CA ARG A 592 11.14 -14.36 9.01
C ARG A 592 9.79 -13.66 8.87
N LEU A 593 9.30 -13.00 9.91
CA LEU A 593 8.00 -12.34 9.93
C LEU A 593 8.14 -10.90 9.41
N ASN A 594 8.00 -10.71 8.10
CA ASN A 594 7.89 -9.36 7.52
C ASN A 594 6.49 -8.76 7.78
N SER A 595 6.30 -7.49 7.40
CA SER A 595 5.02 -6.78 7.58
C SER A 595 3.85 -7.52 6.94
N LEU A 596 4.02 -8.03 5.71
CA LEU A 596 2.99 -8.79 5.00
C LEU A 596 2.53 -10.01 5.80
N ALA A 597 3.47 -10.81 6.30
CA ALA A 597 3.14 -12.00 7.09
C ALA A 597 2.54 -11.66 8.46
N ALA A 598 2.93 -10.55 9.08
CA ALA A 598 2.32 -10.05 10.31
C ALA A 598 0.85 -9.62 10.09
N ASP A 599 0.57 -8.90 8.99
CA ASP A 599 -0.78 -8.49 8.63
C ASP A 599 -1.67 -9.70 8.30
N VAL A 600 -1.18 -10.65 7.49
CA VAL A 600 -1.93 -11.88 7.17
C VAL A 600 -2.18 -12.72 8.42
N ALA A 601 -1.21 -12.83 9.34
CA ALA A 601 -1.43 -13.52 10.61
C ALA A 601 -2.54 -12.83 11.43
N LEU A 602 -2.56 -11.49 11.45
CA LEU A 602 -3.61 -10.71 12.11
C LEU A 602 -4.98 -10.85 11.42
N TYR A 603 -5.02 -11.01 10.09
CA TYR A 603 -6.28 -11.24 9.36
C TYR A 603 -6.93 -12.57 9.74
N TRP A 604 -6.14 -13.61 9.97
CA TRP A 604 -6.65 -14.91 10.40
C TRP A 604 -7.06 -14.97 11.89
N ALA A 605 -6.76 -13.94 12.68
CA ALA A 605 -7.12 -13.82 14.09
C ALA A 605 -8.53 -13.24 14.28
N ASP A 606 -9.54 -14.11 14.16
CA ASP A 606 -10.97 -13.77 14.27
C ASP A 606 -11.53 -13.92 15.70
N GLY A 607 -10.71 -14.30 16.68
CA GLY A 607 -11.16 -14.60 18.04
C GLY A 607 -11.75 -16.00 18.23
N GLU A 608 -11.71 -16.85 17.21
CA GLU A 608 -12.17 -18.25 17.27
C GLU A 608 -11.04 -19.24 16.93
N ARG A 609 -10.13 -18.87 16.02
CA ARG A 609 -9.03 -19.74 15.61
C ARG A 609 -7.90 -19.77 16.62
N ALA A 610 -7.46 -20.98 16.95
CA ALA A 610 -6.26 -21.19 17.73
C ALA A 610 -4.99 -20.80 16.93
N LEU A 611 -3.96 -20.33 17.63
CA LEU A 611 -2.74 -19.82 17.03
C LEU A 611 -2.02 -20.84 16.15
N GLY A 612 -2.08 -22.13 16.51
CA GLY A 612 -1.56 -23.20 15.67
C GLY A 612 -2.24 -23.29 14.29
N ALA A 613 -3.54 -23.02 14.22
CA ALA A 613 -4.27 -22.96 12.96
C ALA A 613 -3.93 -21.70 12.16
N ILE A 614 -3.72 -20.56 12.83
CA ILE A 614 -3.28 -19.32 12.19
C ILE A 614 -1.91 -19.51 11.52
N VAL A 615 -0.95 -20.15 12.18
CA VAL A 615 0.36 -20.47 11.57
C VAL A 615 0.20 -21.29 10.29
N ASP A 616 -0.70 -22.29 10.31
CA ASP A 616 -0.96 -23.13 9.14
C ASP A 616 -1.63 -22.35 8.00
N LEU A 617 -2.54 -21.41 8.31
CA LEU A 617 -3.22 -20.57 7.32
C LEU A 617 -2.27 -19.55 6.68
N VAL A 618 -1.37 -18.95 7.47
CA VAL A 618 -0.30 -18.08 6.95
C VAL A 618 0.60 -18.83 5.98
N GLU A 619 0.96 -20.07 6.30
CA GLU A 619 1.76 -20.91 5.40
C GLU A 619 0.99 -21.27 4.12
N LEU A 620 -0.31 -21.59 4.21
CA LEU A 620 -1.14 -21.91 3.05
C LEU A 620 -1.34 -20.71 2.10
N GLU A 621 -1.31 -19.49 2.63
CA GLU A 621 -1.49 -18.25 1.85
C GLU A 621 -0.17 -17.70 1.29
N LEU A 622 0.89 -17.65 2.11
CA LEU A 622 2.14 -16.96 1.77
C LEU A 622 3.32 -17.90 1.48
N ASP A 623 3.14 -19.21 1.61
CA ASP A 623 4.23 -20.20 1.58
C ASP A 623 5.35 -19.89 2.59
N LEU A 624 5.00 -19.20 3.69
CA LEU A 624 5.89 -18.79 4.76
C LEU A 624 5.45 -19.39 6.09
N ARG A 625 6.35 -20.11 6.76
CA ARG A 625 6.11 -20.67 8.09
C ARG A 625 7.07 -20.11 9.14
N ALA A 626 6.52 -19.38 10.12
CA ALA A 626 7.26 -18.69 11.18
C ALA A 626 6.56 -18.79 12.56
N PRO A 627 6.40 -20.00 13.14
CA PRO A 627 5.58 -20.21 14.35
C PRO A 627 6.06 -19.39 15.54
N THR A 628 7.37 -19.37 15.79
CA THR A 628 7.97 -18.69 16.95
C THR A 628 7.80 -17.17 16.84
N GLU A 629 8.00 -16.62 15.65
CA GLU A 629 7.83 -15.20 15.37
C GLU A 629 6.36 -14.79 15.46
N ILE A 630 5.43 -15.60 14.91
CA ILE A 630 3.99 -15.37 15.02
C ILE A 630 3.53 -15.38 16.50
N LEU A 631 3.98 -16.35 17.30
CA LEU A 631 3.69 -16.38 18.74
C LEU A 631 4.24 -15.14 19.46
N SER A 632 5.47 -14.75 19.15
CA SER A 632 6.11 -13.58 19.75
C SER A 632 5.37 -12.29 19.38
N TYR A 633 4.92 -12.18 18.13
CA TYR A 633 4.10 -11.08 17.65
C TYR A 633 2.78 -10.99 18.41
N PHE A 634 2.01 -12.08 18.52
CA PHE A 634 0.74 -12.05 19.24
C PHE A 634 0.89 -11.81 20.74
N ARG A 635 1.93 -12.36 21.39
CA ARG A 635 2.24 -12.04 22.80
C ARG A 635 2.59 -10.57 22.99
N LEU A 636 3.31 -9.98 22.05
CA LEU A 636 3.61 -8.55 22.05
C LEU A 636 2.34 -7.72 21.87
N LEU A 637 1.47 -8.08 20.92
CA LEU A 637 0.16 -7.42 20.74
C LEU A 637 -0.70 -7.51 22.00
N ALA A 638 -0.71 -8.65 22.68
CA ALA A 638 -1.45 -8.83 23.92
C ALA A 638 -0.89 -7.99 25.07
N ARG A 639 0.44 -7.95 25.20
CA ARG A 639 1.14 -7.07 26.14
C ARG A 639 0.82 -5.59 25.89
N LEU A 640 0.65 -5.20 24.62
CA LEU A 640 0.30 -3.84 24.20
C LEU A 640 -1.21 -3.56 24.23
N GLU A 641 -2.02 -4.51 24.70
CA GLU A 641 -3.48 -4.38 24.80
C GLU A 641 -4.19 -4.17 23.46
N LEU A 642 -3.71 -4.82 22.41
CA LEU A 642 -4.26 -4.78 21.04
C LEU A 642 -5.01 -6.06 20.68
N VAL A 643 -4.66 -7.16 21.35
CA VAL A 643 -5.24 -8.50 21.20
C VAL A 643 -5.41 -9.12 22.60
N ASP A 644 -6.45 -9.93 22.80
CA ASP A 644 -6.57 -10.84 23.95
C ASP A 644 -6.10 -12.25 23.53
N LEU A 645 -5.42 -13.00 24.40
CA LEU A 645 -4.86 -14.34 24.10
C LEU A 645 -5.43 -15.48 24.95
#